data_AF-A0A8C5IF68-F1
#
_entry.id   AF-A0A8C5IF68-F1
#
_cell.length_a   1.000
_cell.length_b   1.000
_cell.length_c   1.000
_cell.angle_alpha   90.00
_cell.angle_beta   90.00
_cell.angle_gamma   90.00
#
_symmetry.space_group_name_H-M   'P 1'
#
loop_
_entity.id
_entity.type
_entity.pdbx_description
1 polymer ?
#
loop_
_entity_poly.entity_id
_entity_poly.type
_entity_poly.pdbx_seq_one_letter_code
_entity_poly.pdbx_strand_id
1 'polypeptide(L)'
;RGHCPLQVTSMKAPSPPRCHHRGISGTLQVFLYHRAPGPHRAPGSAAGTLSFTFGEYTAEELCVRAAKACGVLPVCHPLFALATEDLSCWFPPNHVFTVDESCSQVVVYRIRFFFPNWCGLGQSHRFQLLNGRASPVLDYPVIDYLFAQSRSDFIGGRVAVGLSLPSQEQCLSLAVLDMLRIAQEQRQSPAQVCSHVSYKSCLPAPLRSQIQQHNFVTRKRLRRRFGKSLRRLGGCGPDAPHLKLKYLLDLERLQRRRSEEIFHVRSPGSAAPVTIHVCGDSGVAWSCGGSEVLRCCGLSEGGSPQPCPPPVPAAPSWQRRSHVGSSCPPGWREEGSGHSGWSHTLGWAGGSSRDGWGLQQQLPAPRWPELAALVSQCMEYEPQRRPCFRALIRDLNSLITSDYELLSDLSPADVTLRDGFWGHECLAMSQDPEQFQERHLKYISLLGKGNFGSVELCRYDPLGDSTGELVAVKRLQQDSAKEIRDFEREIQILHSLQHDFIVRYRGVCYSRGMRGLRLVMEFLPNGCLRDFLQKNQPRLEHRTLLLYAWQICKGMEYLGAQRCVHRDLASRNILVESDNHVKIGDFGLAKLLPQDKDYYVVREPGQSPVFWYAPESLADNIFSCASDAWSFGVLLYELFTYSSKSKSPSEEFLRMMGTARPPQIICHLLELLKDNRRLPAPAGCPSEVYALMMSCWAFTPGARPTFGELSPKIEALRDGRSKTRA
;
A
#
# COMPACT_ATOMS: atom_id res chain seq x y z
N ARG A 1 38.69 -72.08 21.88
CA ARG A 1 39.94 -71.62 22.55
C ARG A 1 40.71 -70.85 21.47
N GLY A 2 40.42 -69.59 21.14
CA GLY A 2 40.54 -68.34 21.94
C GLY A 2 41.98 -67.81 21.80
N HIS A 3 42.30 -66.65 21.22
CA HIS A 3 41.56 -65.61 20.51
C HIS A 3 42.47 -64.97 19.45
N CYS A 4 41.84 -64.63 18.32
CA CYS A 4 42.23 -64.02 17.03
C CYS A 4 43.59 -63.31 16.80
N PRO A 5 44.18 -63.46 15.58
CA PRO A 5 45.42 -62.81 15.17
C PRO A 5 45.22 -61.47 14.44
N LEU A 6 46.22 -60.60 14.60
CA LEU A 6 46.45 -59.35 13.88
C LEU A 6 47.18 -59.61 12.55
N GLN A 7 46.78 -58.90 11.47
CA GLN A 7 47.55 -58.76 10.22
C GLN A 7 47.54 -57.31 9.70
N VAL A 8 48.77 -56.73 9.64
CA VAL A 8 49.48 -55.97 8.56
C VAL A 8 48.60 -55.14 7.58
N THR A 9 48.84 -53.84 7.27
CA THR A 9 49.95 -53.32 6.42
C THR A 9 50.10 -51.78 6.39
N SER A 10 51.34 -51.29 6.63
CA SER A 10 52.15 -50.28 5.90
C SER A 10 51.48 -49.08 5.20
N MET A 11 51.45 -47.87 5.80
CA MET A 11 52.43 -46.75 5.78
C MET A 11 52.38 -45.76 4.59
N LYS A 12 52.02 -44.49 4.89
CA LYS A 12 52.59 -43.26 4.30
C LYS A 12 52.72 -42.19 5.39
N ALA A 13 53.90 -41.56 5.46
CA ALA A 13 54.39 -40.69 6.54
C ALA A 13 54.19 -39.17 6.23
N PRO A 14 54.73 -38.26 7.06
CA PRO A 14 54.05 -37.41 8.03
C PRO A 14 53.66 -36.02 7.50
N SER A 15 52.70 -35.38 8.18
CA SER A 15 52.21 -34.02 7.93
C SER A 15 53.25 -32.91 8.23
N PRO A 16 53.49 -31.95 7.31
CA PRO A 16 54.20 -30.70 7.59
C PRO A 16 53.21 -29.58 8.03
N PRO A 17 53.68 -28.42 8.50
CA PRO A 17 53.09 -27.67 9.61
C PRO A 17 51.89 -26.80 9.21
N ARG A 18 51.08 -26.47 10.22
CA ARG A 18 50.08 -25.39 10.17
C ARG A 18 50.77 -24.07 9.80
N CYS A 19 50.71 -23.69 8.53
CA CYS A 19 50.93 -22.31 8.11
C CYS A 19 49.61 -21.54 8.21
N HIS A 20 49.56 -20.60 9.16
CA HIS A 20 48.58 -19.53 9.20
C HIS A 20 48.74 -18.64 7.95
N HIS A 21 48.11 -19.01 6.84
CA HIS A 21 47.70 -18.02 5.86
C HIS A 21 46.35 -17.45 6.31
N ARG A 22 46.37 -16.22 6.82
CA ARG A 22 45.18 -15.37 6.84
C ARG A 22 44.75 -15.19 5.38
N GLY A 23 43.88 -16.06 4.90
CA GLY A 23 43.21 -15.90 3.61
C GLY A 23 42.34 -14.66 3.69
N ILE A 24 42.73 -13.60 2.99
CA ILE A 24 41.82 -12.50 2.69
C ILE A 24 40.98 -13.01 1.54
N SER A 25 39.82 -13.62 1.83
CA SER A 25 38.84 -13.93 0.79
C SER A 25 38.36 -12.61 0.20
N GLY A 26 38.30 -12.47 -1.13
CA GLY A 26 37.68 -11.31 -1.76
C GLY A 26 36.24 -11.12 -1.27
N THR A 27 35.83 -9.86 -1.09
CA THR A 27 34.49 -9.51 -0.61
C THR A 27 33.89 -8.38 -1.44
N LEU A 28 32.61 -8.50 -1.76
CA LEU A 28 31.81 -7.40 -2.31
C LEU A 28 31.07 -6.71 -1.17
N GLN A 29 31.31 -5.41 -1.02
CA GLN A 29 30.72 -4.60 0.03
C GLN A 29 29.72 -3.61 -0.54
N VAL A 30 28.48 -3.65 -0.07
CA VAL A 30 27.45 -2.65 -0.38
C VAL A 30 27.35 -1.67 0.79
N PHE A 31 27.77 -0.44 0.57
CA PHE A 31 27.72 0.64 1.56
C PHE A 31 26.33 1.30 1.60
N LEU A 32 25.80 1.44 2.81
CA LEU A 32 24.49 2.03 3.12
C LEU A 32 24.67 3.31 3.94
N TYR A 33 24.04 4.41 3.52
CA TYR A 33 24.08 5.68 4.25
C TYR A 33 23.23 5.66 5.52
N HIS A 34 22.17 4.85 5.54
CA HIS A 34 21.29 4.64 6.68
C HIS A 34 20.86 3.18 6.75
N ARG A 35 20.69 2.64 7.97
CA ARG A 35 20.18 1.28 8.20
C ARG A 35 19.10 1.32 9.29
N ALA A 36 18.08 0.48 9.16
CA ALA A 36 17.02 0.39 10.14
C ALA A 36 17.57 -0.03 11.53
N PRO A 37 16.99 0.46 12.65
CA PRO A 37 17.41 0.06 13.99
C PRO A 37 17.09 -1.42 14.23
N GLY A 38 18.14 -2.24 14.40
CA GLY A 38 18.01 -3.65 14.76
C GLY A 38 18.07 -3.87 16.29
N PRO A 39 17.65 -5.06 16.78
CA PRO A 39 17.47 -5.36 18.21
C PRO A 39 18.74 -5.30 19.08
N HIS A 40 19.95 -5.18 18.50
CA HIS A 40 21.22 -5.19 19.24
C HIS A 40 22.16 -4.01 18.95
N ARG A 41 21.67 -2.84 18.50
CA ARG A 41 22.56 -1.73 18.09
C ARG A 41 22.75 -0.65 19.16
N ALA A 42 24.01 -0.28 19.41
CA ALA A 42 24.38 0.89 20.20
C ALA A 42 23.96 2.20 19.50
N PRO A 43 23.48 3.21 20.25
CA PRO A 43 23.00 4.46 19.69
C PRO A 43 24.14 5.28 19.07
N GLY A 44 24.08 5.56 17.77
CA GLY A 44 24.95 6.55 17.10
C GLY A 44 25.61 6.14 15.77
N SER A 45 25.56 4.87 15.36
CA SER A 45 26.07 4.43 14.05
C SER A 45 24.92 4.35 13.05
N ALA A 46 24.76 5.33 12.16
CA ALA A 46 23.68 5.36 11.17
C ALA A 46 24.01 4.61 9.87
N ALA A 47 25.27 4.68 9.40
CA ALA A 47 25.75 3.99 8.20
C ALA A 47 26.00 2.50 8.46
N GLY A 48 25.96 1.67 7.42
CA GLY A 48 26.22 0.23 7.52
C GLY A 48 26.78 -0.34 6.22
N THR A 49 27.38 -1.53 6.30
CA THR A 49 27.89 -2.25 5.12
C THR A 49 27.29 -3.65 5.09
N LEU A 50 26.81 -4.08 3.92
CA LEU A 50 26.49 -5.48 3.66
C LEU A 50 27.68 -6.12 2.95
N SER A 51 28.15 -7.26 3.44
CA SER A 51 29.28 -7.98 2.85
C SER A 51 28.79 -9.27 2.20
N PHE A 52 29.23 -9.49 0.97
CA PHE A 52 28.93 -10.66 0.15
C PHE A 52 30.25 -11.37 -0.16
N THR A 53 30.24 -12.70 -0.06
CA THR A 53 31.41 -13.57 -0.26
C THR A 53 31.32 -14.25 -1.61
N PHE A 54 32.03 -15.36 -1.83
CA PHE A 54 32.14 -16.05 -3.12
C PHE A 54 30.79 -16.29 -3.80
N GLY A 55 30.65 -15.83 -5.06
CA GLY A 55 29.45 -16.00 -5.86
C GLY A 55 29.24 -14.94 -6.94
N GLU A 56 28.17 -15.12 -7.71
CA GLU A 56 27.65 -14.14 -8.66
C GLU A 56 26.39 -13.47 -8.09
N TYR A 57 26.35 -12.14 -8.11
CA TYR A 57 25.20 -11.37 -7.61
C TYR A 57 24.77 -10.34 -8.64
N THR A 58 23.47 -10.25 -8.92
CA THR A 58 22.96 -9.17 -9.76
C THR A 58 22.86 -7.86 -8.97
N ALA A 59 23.02 -6.73 -9.65
CA ALA A 59 22.85 -5.41 -9.04
C ALA A 59 21.43 -5.25 -8.45
N GLU A 60 20.42 -5.80 -9.11
CA GLU A 60 19.04 -5.83 -8.61
C GLU A 60 18.92 -6.59 -7.28
N GLU A 61 19.48 -7.79 -7.20
CA GLU A 61 19.45 -8.60 -5.98
C GLU A 61 20.12 -7.87 -4.80
N LEU A 62 21.29 -7.27 -5.07
CA LEU A 62 22.01 -6.48 -4.07
C LEU A 62 21.23 -5.24 -3.64
N CYS A 63 20.54 -4.56 -4.57
CA CYS A 63 19.62 -3.46 -4.26
C CYS A 63 18.46 -3.91 -3.38
N VAL A 64 17.81 -5.04 -3.67
CA VAL A 64 16.71 -5.58 -2.87
C VAL A 64 17.18 -5.92 -1.45
N ARG A 65 18.34 -6.55 -1.31
CA ARG A 65 18.95 -6.87 0.01
C ARG A 65 19.31 -5.60 0.78
N ALA A 66 19.87 -4.59 0.11
CA ALA A 66 20.14 -3.28 0.68
C ALA A 66 18.86 -2.57 1.13
N ALA A 67 17.83 -2.54 0.29
CA ALA A 67 16.54 -1.93 0.59
C ALA A 67 15.88 -2.54 1.84
N LYS A 68 15.86 -3.88 1.93
CA LYS A 68 15.38 -4.60 3.12
C LYS A 68 16.16 -4.22 4.39
N ALA A 69 17.50 -4.17 4.31
CA ALA A 69 18.34 -3.77 5.44
C ALA A 69 18.09 -2.31 5.88
N CYS A 70 17.67 -1.45 4.96
CA CYS A 70 17.32 -0.06 5.21
C CYS A 70 15.85 0.16 5.65
N GLY A 71 15.02 -0.90 5.67
CA GLY A 71 13.58 -0.76 5.95
C GLY A 71 12.80 -0.05 4.83
N VAL A 72 13.33 -0.07 3.60
CA VAL A 72 12.71 0.56 2.42
C VAL A 72 11.69 -0.41 1.82
N LEU A 73 10.46 0.07 1.64
CA LEU A 73 9.36 -0.71 1.06
C LEU A 73 9.63 -1.05 -0.43
N PRO A 74 9.15 -2.21 -0.92
CA PRO A 74 9.34 -2.65 -2.31
C PRO A 74 9.00 -1.58 -3.37
N VAL A 75 7.94 -0.80 -3.15
CA VAL A 75 7.50 0.27 -4.06
C VAL A 75 8.57 1.35 -4.29
N CYS A 76 9.46 1.56 -3.31
CA CYS A 76 10.52 2.56 -3.40
C CYS A 76 11.85 1.99 -3.92
N HIS A 77 11.97 0.68 -4.13
CA HIS A 77 13.21 0.05 -4.63
C HIS A 77 13.69 0.66 -5.96
N PRO A 78 12.81 0.97 -6.95
CA PRO A 78 13.23 1.55 -8.22
C PRO A 78 13.86 2.95 -8.12
N LEU A 79 13.73 3.64 -6.98
CA LEU A 79 14.38 4.94 -6.76
C LEU A 79 15.89 4.80 -6.49
N PHE A 80 16.34 3.59 -6.15
CA PHE A 80 17.70 3.32 -5.74
C PHE A 80 18.49 2.58 -6.82
N ALA A 81 19.79 2.81 -6.82
CA ALA A 81 20.73 2.11 -7.68
C ALA A 81 22.08 1.93 -6.97
N LEU A 82 22.91 1.05 -7.51
CA LEU A 82 24.30 0.89 -7.09
C LEU A 82 25.22 1.75 -7.95
N ALA A 83 26.19 2.37 -7.31
CA ALA A 83 27.25 3.12 -7.97
C ALA A 83 28.63 2.73 -7.43
N THR A 84 29.67 3.15 -8.14
CA THR A 84 31.03 3.19 -7.61
C THR A 84 31.14 4.23 -6.49
N GLU A 85 32.12 4.12 -5.60
CA GLU A 85 32.28 5.04 -4.45
C GLU A 85 32.42 6.52 -4.85
N ASP A 86 33.09 6.76 -5.97
CA ASP A 86 33.32 8.06 -6.59
C ASP A 86 32.13 8.56 -7.43
N LEU A 87 31.07 7.74 -7.58
CA LEU A 87 29.89 7.99 -8.40
C LEU A 87 30.19 8.19 -9.89
N SER A 88 31.36 7.74 -10.36
CA SER A 88 31.74 7.82 -11.78
C SER A 88 30.95 6.84 -12.65
N CYS A 89 30.46 5.74 -12.06
CA CYS A 89 29.69 4.72 -12.75
C CYS A 89 28.50 4.24 -11.91
N TRP A 90 27.36 4.02 -12.58
CA TRP A 90 26.16 3.42 -12.02
C TRP A 90 25.88 2.08 -12.71
N PHE A 91 25.50 1.08 -11.94
CA PHE A 91 25.29 -0.27 -12.44
C PHE A 91 23.82 -0.47 -12.84
N PRO A 92 23.54 -0.99 -14.06
CA PRO A 92 22.18 -1.36 -14.43
C PRO A 92 21.71 -2.59 -13.63
N PRO A 93 20.39 -2.79 -13.44
CA PRO A 93 19.86 -3.88 -12.60
C PRO A 93 20.34 -5.29 -13.00
N ASN A 94 20.57 -5.51 -14.29
CA ASN A 94 21.06 -6.77 -14.85
C ASN A 94 22.59 -6.94 -14.81
N HIS A 95 23.34 -6.00 -14.24
CA HIS A 95 24.78 -6.14 -14.06
C HIS A 95 25.09 -7.24 -13.06
N VAL A 96 26.02 -8.13 -13.39
CA VAL A 96 26.44 -9.24 -12.52
C VAL A 96 27.80 -8.93 -11.93
N PHE A 97 27.88 -8.92 -10.60
CA PHE A 97 29.12 -8.85 -9.83
C PHE A 97 29.64 -10.25 -9.55
N THR A 98 30.86 -10.53 -9.97
CA THR A 98 31.57 -11.79 -9.71
C THR A 98 32.56 -11.58 -8.56
N VAL A 99 32.36 -12.26 -7.44
CA VAL A 99 33.24 -12.17 -6.26
C VAL A 99 34.20 -13.36 -6.25
N ASP A 100 35.46 -13.11 -6.57
CA ASP A 100 36.54 -14.11 -6.55
C ASP A 100 37.46 -13.95 -5.32
N GLU A 101 38.41 -14.88 -5.14
CA GLU A 101 39.35 -14.86 -4.00
C GLU A 101 40.39 -13.73 -4.08
N SER A 102 40.45 -12.98 -5.20
CA SER A 102 41.56 -12.08 -5.50
C SER A 102 41.23 -10.59 -5.33
N CYS A 103 39.96 -10.21 -5.37
CA CYS A 103 39.55 -8.81 -5.42
C CYS A 103 38.44 -8.47 -4.41
N SER A 104 38.58 -7.34 -3.71
CA SER A 104 37.50 -6.75 -2.91
C SER A 104 36.98 -5.50 -3.60
N GLN A 105 35.66 -5.41 -3.75
CA GLN A 105 34.99 -4.28 -4.40
C GLN A 105 33.99 -3.66 -3.44
N VAL A 106 33.91 -2.33 -3.44
CA VAL A 106 32.91 -1.59 -2.68
C VAL A 106 32.02 -0.84 -3.66
N VAL A 107 30.72 -0.99 -3.48
CA VAL A 107 29.68 -0.25 -4.20
C VAL A 107 28.80 0.49 -3.21
N VAL A 108 28.25 1.63 -3.63
CA VAL A 108 27.40 2.46 -2.77
C VAL A 108 25.94 2.33 -3.21
N TYR A 109 25.05 2.03 -2.27
CA TYR A 109 23.61 2.02 -2.48
C TYR A 109 23.05 3.43 -2.32
N ARG A 110 22.37 3.97 -3.33
CA ARG A 110 21.98 5.39 -3.34
C ARG A 110 20.65 5.61 -4.02
N ILE A 111 19.90 6.59 -3.53
CA ILE A 111 18.77 7.17 -4.27
C ILE A 111 19.35 7.94 -5.46
N ARG A 112 18.94 7.56 -6.67
CA ARG A 112 19.36 8.17 -7.93
C ARG A 112 18.21 8.87 -8.63
N PHE A 113 17.06 8.21 -8.69
CA PHE A 113 15.92 8.70 -9.46
C PHE A 113 15.04 9.57 -8.57
N PHE A 114 14.99 10.87 -8.89
CA PHE A 114 14.18 11.87 -8.18
C PHE A 114 12.99 12.29 -9.04
N PHE A 115 11.88 12.64 -8.40
CA PHE A 115 10.75 13.30 -9.06
C PHE A 115 10.51 14.70 -8.48
N PRO A 116 9.96 15.63 -9.27
CA PRO A 116 9.70 17.00 -8.82
C PRO A 116 8.69 17.00 -7.67
N ASN A 117 8.81 17.96 -6.75
CA ASN A 117 7.88 18.11 -5.62
C ASN A 117 7.78 16.87 -4.72
N TRP A 118 8.83 16.04 -4.63
CA TRP A 118 8.93 14.94 -3.66
C TRP A 118 8.67 15.40 -2.22
N CYS A 119 8.89 16.70 -1.96
CA CYS A 119 8.37 17.46 -0.84
C CYS A 119 7.32 18.48 -1.33
N GLY A 120 6.07 18.40 -0.85
CA GLY A 120 4.93 19.17 -1.37
C GLY A 120 4.96 20.68 -1.12
N LEU A 121 5.89 21.41 -1.74
CA LEU A 121 6.07 22.86 -1.60
C LEU A 121 5.67 23.69 -2.84
N GLY A 122 5.04 23.09 -3.85
CA GLY A 122 4.58 23.80 -5.05
C GLY A 122 3.12 23.51 -5.40
N GLN A 123 2.48 24.44 -6.11
CA GLN A 123 1.21 24.19 -6.80
C GLN A 123 1.46 23.13 -7.88
N SER A 124 1.11 21.88 -7.57
CA SER A 124 0.90 20.88 -8.60
C SER A 124 -0.49 21.13 -9.17
N HIS A 125 -0.60 21.44 -10.47
CA HIS A 125 -1.88 21.63 -11.17
C HIS A 125 -2.78 20.38 -11.17
N ARG A 126 -2.36 19.29 -10.53
CA ARG A 126 -3.15 18.06 -10.31
C ARG A 126 -3.79 17.97 -8.92
N PHE A 127 -3.51 18.92 -8.03
CA PHE A 127 -3.95 18.91 -6.63
C PHE A 127 -4.25 20.33 -6.14
N GLN A 128 -5.53 20.69 -6.03
CA GLN A 128 -5.98 21.88 -5.30
C GLN A 128 -5.76 21.70 -3.77
N LEU A 129 -4.50 21.66 -3.34
CA LEU A 129 -4.12 21.69 -1.92
C LEU A 129 -4.13 23.15 -1.42
N LEU A 130 -4.75 23.38 -0.26
CA LEU A 130 -4.59 24.64 0.47
C LEU A 130 -3.17 24.77 1.05
N ASN A 131 -2.61 25.96 0.91
CA ASN A 131 -1.26 26.34 1.33
C ASN A 131 -1.03 26.15 2.85
N GLY A 132 0.12 25.59 3.24
CA GLY A 132 0.73 25.94 4.52
C GLY A 132 1.54 24.89 5.28
N ARG A 133 1.52 23.59 4.93
CA ARG A 133 2.35 22.58 5.62
C ARG A 133 3.01 21.61 4.65
N ALA A 134 4.34 21.56 4.68
CA ALA A 134 5.14 20.63 3.87
C ALA A 134 4.94 19.20 4.38
N SER A 135 4.33 18.32 3.56
CA SER A 135 4.29 16.87 3.79
C SER A 135 5.18 16.19 2.75
N PRO A 136 6.07 15.26 3.14
CA PRO A 136 6.84 14.48 2.18
C PRO A 136 5.93 13.48 1.46
N VAL A 137 6.19 13.23 0.17
CA VAL A 137 5.57 12.17 -0.64
C VAL A 137 6.25 10.81 -0.39
N LEU A 138 7.49 10.84 0.10
CA LEU A 138 8.30 9.64 0.43
C LEU A 138 8.12 9.22 1.90
N ASP A 139 8.13 7.91 2.14
CA ASP A 139 8.08 7.34 3.50
C ASP A 139 9.29 7.70 4.36
N TYR A 140 9.12 7.64 5.69
CA TYR A 140 10.16 8.01 6.65
C TYR A 140 11.50 7.27 6.49
N PRO A 141 11.57 5.95 6.22
CA PRO A 141 12.85 5.26 5.96
C PRO A 141 13.58 5.80 4.73
N VAL A 142 12.84 6.16 3.68
CA VAL A 142 13.40 6.76 2.46
C VAL A 142 13.87 8.19 2.74
N ILE A 143 13.12 8.96 3.53
CA ILE A 143 13.52 10.30 3.99
C ILE A 143 14.77 10.24 4.87
N ASP A 144 14.85 9.26 5.78
CA ASP A 144 16.02 9.06 6.63
C ASP A 144 17.26 8.68 5.82
N TYR A 145 17.08 7.81 4.82
CA TYR A 145 18.13 7.45 3.88
C TYR A 145 18.57 8.64 3.02
N LEU A 146 17.60 9.36 2.44
CA LEU A 146 17.85 10.55 1.63
C LEU A 146 18.56 11.62 2.44
N PHE A 147 18.13 11.86 3.68
CA PHE A 147 18.80 12.76 4.60
C PHE A 147 20.25 12.35 4.84
N ALA A 148 20.49 11.08 5.18
CA ALA A 148 21.85 10.59 5.43
C ALA A 148 22.76 10.71 4.20
N GLN A 149 22.25 10.35 3.02
CA GLN A 149 22.93 10.51 1.74
C GLN A 149 23.25 11.98 1.46
N SER A 150 22.24 12.85 1.52
CA SER A 150 22.37 14.30 1.24
C SER A 150 23.35 14.99 2.19
N ARG A 151 23.26 14.66 3.47
CA ARG A 151 24.13 15.20 4.51
C ARG A 151 25.58 14.76 4.29
N SER A 152 25.79 13.49 3.92
CA SER A 152 27.12 12.98 3.59
C SER A 152 27.73 13.72 2.40
N ASP A 153 26.95 13.90 1.33
CA ASP A 153 27.41 14.63 0.13
C ASP A 153 27.74 16.09 0.44
N PHE A 154 26.89 16.75 1.23
CA PHE A 154 27.08 18.14 1.65
C PHE A 154 28.34 18.32 2.52
N ILE A 155 28.48 17.53 3.59
CA ILE A 155 29.62 17.64 4.52
C ILE A 155 30.93 17.22 3.84
N GLY A 156 30.85 16.18 3.00
CA GLY A 156 31.96 15.65 2.22
C GLY A 156 32.42 16.57 1.09
N GLY A 157 31.70 17.66 0.81
CA GLY A 157 32.06 18.63 -0.23
C GLY A 157 31.80 18.14 -1.66
N ARG A 158 31.00 17.07 -1.83
CA ARG A 158 30.49 16.65 -3.14
C ARG A 158 29.45 17.64 -3.68
N VAL A 159 28.83 18.42 -2.78
CA VAL A 159 28.00 19.57 -3.13
C VAL A 159 28.87 20.82 -3.25
N ALA A 160 28.98 21.37 -4.47
CA ALA A 160 29.63 22.65 -4.70
C ALA A 160 28.77 23.80 -4.13
N VAL A 161 29.19 24.36 -3.00
CA VAL A 161 28.56 25.54 -2.40
C VAL A 161 29.44 26.75 -2.63
N GLY A 162 28.90 27.82 -3.24
CA GLY A 162 29.61 29.08 -3.39
C GLY A 162 29.97 29.67 -2.02
N LEU A 163 31.18 30.21 -1.86
CA LEU A 163 31.66 30.76 -0.59
C LEU A 163 31.17 32.21 -0.32
N SER A 164 30.07 32.61 -0.95
CA SER A 164 29.45 33.93 -0.75
C SER A 164 28.88 34.09 0.66
N LEU A 165 28.80 35.32 1.17
CA LEU A 165 28.25 35.59 2.52
C LEU A 165 26.83 34.99 2.72
N PRO A 166 25.88 35.11 1.77
CA PRO A 166 24.56 34.50 1.90
C PRO A 166 24.60 32.95 1.98
N SER A 167 25.43 32.32 1.16
CA SER A 167 25.60 30.85 1.17
C SER A 167 26.22 30.36 2.48
N GLN A 168 27.13 31.13 3.07
CA GLN A 168 27.70 30.83 4.39
C GLN A 168 26.63 30.87 5.49
N GLU A 169 25.70 31.84 5.47
CA GLU A 169 24.62 31.92 6.45
C GLU A 169 23.61 30.76 6.33
N GLN A 170 23.31 30.34 5.09
CA GLN A 170 22.47 29.17 4.84
C GLN A 170 23.14 27.88 5.31
N CYS A 171 24.45 27.70 5.08
CA CYS A 171 25.22 26.56 5.61
C CYS A 171 25.21 26.51 7.14
N LEU A 172 25.36 27.67 7.80
CA LEU A 172 25.26 27.76 9.26
C LEU A 172 23.85 27.42 9.76
N SER A 173 22.81 27.76 9.00
CA SER A 173 21.42 27.41 9.31
C SER A 173 21.18 25.90 9.22
N LEU A 174 21.70 25.25 8.18
CA LEU A 174 21.71 23.78 8.05
C LEU A 174 22.46 23.10 9.22
N ALA A 175 23.60 23.65 9.64
CA ALA A 175 24.33 23.14 10.80
C ALA A 175 23.56 23.28 12.12
N VAL A 176 22.73 24.32 12.28
CA VAL A 176 21.83 24.45 13.44
C VAL A 176 20.76 23.35 13.42
N LEU A 177 20.12 23.11 12.26
CA LEU A 177 19.14 22.04 12.10
C LEU A 177 19.73 20.66 12.40
N ASP A 178 20.94 20.38 11.92
CA ASP A 178 21.64 19.12 12.17
C ASP A 178 21.99 18.94 13.66
N MET A 179 22.48 19.98 14.33
CA MET A 179 22.77 19.94 15.77
C MET A 179 21.51 19.77 16.64
N LEU A 180 20.39 20.39 16.26
CA LEU A 180 19.10 20.17 16.92
C LEU A 180 18.58 18.75 16.70
N ARG A 181 18.77 18.18 15.49
CA ARG A 181 18.46 16.76 15.24
C ARG A 181 19.29 15.85 16.14
N ILE A 182 20.61 16.07 16.25
CA ILE A 182 21.48 15.26 17.13
C ILE A 182 20.95 15.30 18.57
N ALA A 183 20.59 16.48 19.06
CA ALA A 183 20.02 16.66 20.39
C ALA A 183 18.73 15.85 20.58
N GLN A 184 17.82 15.89 19.61
CA GLN A 184 16.56 15.12 19.66
C GLN A 184 16.79 13.61 19.61
N GLU A 185 17.62 13.11 18.68
CA GLU A 185 17.88 11.68 18.52
C GLU A 185 18.66 11.07 19.69
N GLN A 186 19.54 11.85 20.32
CA GLN A 186 20.28 11.44 21.52
C GLN A 186 19.52 11.71 22.83
N ARG A 187 18.32 12.30 22.75
CA ARG A 187 17.52 12.76 23.92
C ARG A 187 18.33 13.64 24.87
N GLN A 188 19.18 14.50 24.32
CA GLN A 188 20.02 15.43 25.05
C GLN A 188 19.58 16.87 24.80
N SER A 189 19.90 17.76 25.73
CA SER A 189 19.73 19.20 25.50
C SER A 189 20.73 19.70 24.44
N PRO A 190 20.38 20.73 23.65
CA PRO A 190 21.31 21.32 22.68
C PRO A 190 22.62 21.81 23.33
N ALA A 191 22.60 22.17 24.61
CA ALA A 191 23.79 22.53 25.39
C ALA A 191 24.71 21.34 25.65
N GLN A 192 24.16 20.18 26.00
CA GLN A 192 24.91 18.93 26.18
C GLN A 192 25.55 18.47 24.88
N VAL A 193 24.82 18.48 23.76
CA VAL A 193 25.39 18.13 22.44
C VAL A 193 26.54 19.05 22.06
N CYS A 194 26.42 20.36 22.32
CA CYS A 194 27.50 21.32 22.04
C CYS A 194 28.78 21.12 22.88
N SER A 195 28.74 20.29 23.92
CA SER A 195 29.93 19.99 24.74
C SER A 195 30.86 18.97 24.07
N HIS A 196 30.33 18.07 23.24
CA HIS A 196 31.10 16.98 22.61
C HIS A 196 30.95 16.94 21.08
N VAL A 197 29.97 17.63 20.49
CA VAL A 197 29.83 17.78 19.03
C VAL A 197 30.13 19.21 18.62
N SER A 198 31.09 19.36 17.71
CA SER A 198 31.45 20.67 17.14
C SER A 198 30.51 21.03 16.00
N TYR A 199 29.93 22.24 15.99
CA TYR A 199 29.10 22.70 14.87
C TYR A 199 29.82 22.63 13.51
N LYS A 200 31.15 22.67 13.51
CA LYS A 200 31.96 22.52 12.30
C LYS A 200 31.79 21.17 11.64
N SER A 201 31.52 20.08 12.38
CA SER A 201 31.31 18.75 11.80
C SER A 201 30.03 18.66 10.97
N CYS A 202 29.15 19.64 11.07
CA CYS A 202 27.92 19.75 10.29
C CYS A 202 28.06 20.70 9.08
N LEU A 203 29.27 21.22 8.82
CA LEU A 203 29.58 22.16 7.74
C LEU A 203 30.40 21.50 6.62
N PRO A 204 30.26 21.97 5.36
CA PRO A 204 31.00 21.45 4.22
C PRO A 204 32.51 21.71 4.38
N ALA A 205 33.34 20.78 3.88
CA ALA A 205 34.80 20.83 3.99
C ALA A 205 35.45 22.17 3.57
N PRO A 206 35.07 22.80 2.44
CA PRO A 206 35.62 24.11 2.05
C PRO A 206 35.34 25.21 3.07
N LEU A 207 34.12 25.28 3.60
CA LEU A 207 33.72 26.29 4.58
C LEU A 207 34.40 26.07 5.94
N ARG A 208 34.61 24.81 6.34
CA ARG A 208 35.39 24.50 7.55
C ARG A 208 36.80 25.07 7.47
N SER A 209 37.46 24.88 6.32
CA SER A 209 38.81 25.36 6.06
C SER A 209 38.87 26.89 6.05
N GLN A 210 37.90 27.56 5.43
CA GLN A 210 37.81 29.02 5.44
C GLN A 210 37.57 29.59 6.85
N ILE A 211 36.68 28.97 7.65
CA ILE A 211 36.43 29.38 9.04
C ILE A 211 37.71 29.21 9.89
N GLN A 212 38.53 28.20 9.61
CA GLN A 212 39.82 28.01 10.28
C GLN A 212 40.82 29.12 9.92
N GLN A 213 40.80 29.63 8.69
CA GLN A 213 41.68 30.73 8.25
C GLN A 213 41.30 32.10 8.82
N HIS A 214 40.07 32.29 9.30
CA HIS A 214 39.64 33.55 9.93
C HIS A 214 40.34 33.83 11.27
N ASN A 215 40.51 35.13 11.58
CA ASN A 215 41.08 35.58 12.85
C ASN A 215 40.23 35.15 14.08
N PHE A 216 40.86 35.18 15.25
CA PHE A 216 40.24 34.72 16.50
C PHE A 216 38.91 35.40 16.82
N VAL A 217 38.81 36.73 16.61
CA VAL A 217 37.61 37.52 16.90
C VAL A 217 36.44 37.10 16.01
N THR A 218 36.67 36.92 14.72
CA THR A 218 35.66 36.47 13.74
C THR A 218 35.17 35.06 14.07
N ARG A 219 36.09 34.13 14.41
CA ARG A 219 35.71 32.77 14.85
C ARG A 219 34.87 32.78 16.12
N LYS A 220 35.19 33.65 17.09
CA LYS A 220 34.42 33.83 18.34
C LYS A 220 33.04 34.43 18.08
N ARG A 221 32.92 35.39 17.16
CA ARG A 221 31.64 35.98 16.73
C ARG A 221 30.73 34.94 16.07
N LEU A 222 31.25 34.13 15.15
CA LEU A 222 30.52 33.04 14.49
C LEU A 222 30.00 32.01 15.50
N ARG A 223 30.84 31.56 16.44
CA ARG A 223 30.43 30.63 17.51
C ARG A 223 29.34 31.21 18.41
N ARG A 224 29.42 32.49 18.77
CA ARG A 224 28.39 33.18 19.57
C ARG A 224 27.06 33.31 18.81
N ARG A 225 27.10 33.67 17.53
CA ARG A 225 25.90 33.77 16.67
C ARG A 225 25.23 32.40 16.51
N PHE A 226 26.01 31.36 16.23
CA PHE A 226 25.54 29.98 16.16
C PHE A 226 24.86 29.54 17.47
N GLY A 227 25.50 29.76 18.61
CA GLY A 227 24.92 29.40 19.92
C GLY A 227 23.65 30.18 20.26
N LYS A 228 23.51 31.44 19.80
CA LYS A 228 22.29 32.24 19.97
C LYS A 228 21.14 31.67 19.12
N SER A 229 21.41 31.27 17.87
CA SER A 229 20.41 30.64 16.99
C SER A 229 19.95 29.28 17.51
N LEU A 230 20.89 28.46 18.01
CA LEU A 230 20.59 27.15 18.60
C LEU A 230 19.69 27.26 19.84
N ARG A 231 19.97 28.21 20.74
CA ARG A 231 19.13 28.46 21.95
C ARG A 231 17.75 29.00 21.60
N ARG A 232 17.66 29.87 20.59
CA ARG A 232 16.38 30.45 20.14
C ARG A 232 15.43 29.37 19.60
N LEU A 233 15.96 28.39 18.88
CA LEU A 233 15.17 27.32 18.24
C LEU A 233 14.99 26.08 19.13
N GLY A 234 15.73 25.98 20.25
CA GLY A 234 15.66 24.84 21.17
C GLY A 234 14.54 24.90 22.23
N GLY A 235 13.79 26.01 22.33
CA GLY A 235 12.77 26.22 23.38
C GLY A 235 11.39 25.63 23.08
N CYS A 236 11.09 25.35 21.80
CA CYS A 236 9.89 24.66 21.31
C CYS A 236 10.29 24.03 19.96
N GLY A 237 10.79 22.79 19.96
CA GLY A 237 11.45 22.21 18.79
C GLY A 237 10.69 21.00 18.21
N PRO A 238 10.42 20.97 16.89
CA PRO A 238 9.71 19.87 16.23
C PRO A 238 10.50 18.55 16.28
N ASP A 239 9.79 17.41 16.17
CA ASP A 239 10.38 16.06 16.25
C ASP A 239 11.52 15.85 15.23
N ALA A 240 12.46 14.94 15.52
CA ALA A 240 13.63 14.64 14.67
C ALA A 240 13.31 14.43 13.17
N PRO A 241 12.20 13.77 12.76
CA PRO A 241 11.83 13.64 11.34
C PRO A 241 11.54 14.99 10.65
N HIS A 242 10.93 15.94 11.36
CA HIS A 242 10.65 17.27 10.84
C HIS A 242 11.93 18.09 10.65
N LEU A 243 12.93 17.90 11.52
CA LEU A 243 14.24 18.54 11.38
C LEU A 243 15.00 18.00 10.15
N LYS A 244 14.93 16.69 9.89
CA LYS A 244 15.51 16.07 8.68
C LYS A 244 14.84 16.59 7.40
N LEU A 245 13.50 16.68 7.40
CA LEU A 245 12.76 17.22 6.26
C LEU A 245 13.10 18.70 6.02
N LYS A 246 13.11 19.53 7.08
CA LYS A 246 13.49 20.94 6.97
C LYS A 246 14.91 21.12 6.45
N TYR A 247 15.83 20.26 6.88
CA TYR A 247 17.21 20.25 6.39
C TYR A 247 17.28 19.96 4.89
N LEU A 248 16.57 18.94 4.42
CA LEU A 248 16.54 18.59 2.99
C LEU A 248 15.98 19.74 2.13
N LEU A 249 14.90 20.39 2.60
CA LEU A 249 14.28 21.54 1.93
C LEU A 249 15.23 22.74 1.84
N ASP A 250 15.93 23.06 2.92
CA ASP A 250 16.87 24.19 2.95
C ASP A 250 18.13 23.88 2.13
N LEU A 251 18.54 22.62 2.07
CA LEU A 251 19.65 22.17 1.23
C LEU A 251 19.30 22.22 -0.26
N GLU A 252 18.07 21.88 -0.64
CA GLU A 252 17.58 22.02 -2.02
C GLU A 252 17.54 23.49 -2.46
N ARG A 253 17.16 24.42 -1.58
CA ARG A 253 17.20 25.87 -1.87
C ARG A 253 18.61 26.41 -2.09
N LEU A 254 19.60 25.81 -1.42
CA LEU A 254 21.03 26.06 -1.64
C LEU A 254 21.53 25.49 -2.98
N GLN A 255 20.89 24.43 -3.47
CA GLN A 255 21.26 23.70 -4.69
C GLN A 255 20.18 23.84 -5.77
N ARG A 256 20.20 24.93 -6.53
CA ARG A 256 19.21 25.17 -7.61
C ARG A 256 19.13 24.10 -8.72
N ARG A 257 20.04 23.12 -8.77
CA ARG A 257 20.16 22.09 -9.84
C ARG A 257 20.48 20.69 -9.29
N ARG A 258 19.87 20.32 -8.16
CA ARG A 258 20.18 19.05 -7.50
C ARG A 258 19.70 17.81 -8.28
N SER A 259 18.71 17.97 -9.15
CA SER A 259 18.04 16.88 -9.86
C SER A 259 18.53 16.68 -11.29
N GLU A 260 19.60 17.38 -11.70
CA GLU A 260 20.10 17.44 -13.08
C GLU A 260 21.43 16.68 -13.21
N GLU A 261 21.46 15.59 -13.98
CA GLU A 261 22.68 14.91 -14.42
C GLU A 261 23.13 15.50 -15.77
N ILE A 262 24.39 15.94 -15.87
CA ILE A 262 24.96 16.59 -17.07
C ILE A 262 26.00 15.67 -17.72
N PHE A 263 25.81 15.36 -19.00
CA PHE A 263 26.69 14.52 -19.79
C PHE A 263 27.31 15.31 -20.94
N HIS A 264 28.64 15.26 -21.07
CA HIS A 264 29.35 15.89 -22.17
C HIS A 264 29.62 14.83 -23.25
N VAL A 265 28.98 14.97 -24.40
CA VAL A 265 29.01 13.99 -25.49
C VAL A 265 29.64 14.61 -26.74
N ARG A 266 30.46 13.83 -27.45
CA ARG A 266 31.00 14.21 -28.77
C ARG A 266 30.12 13.56 -29.84
N SER A 267 29.54 14.37 -30.72
CA SER A 267 28.72 13.87 -31.83
C SER A 267 29.60 13.22 -32.91
N PRO A 268 29.23 12.06 -33.48
CA PRO A 268 29.94 11.51 -34.63
C PRO A 268 29.65 12.40 -35.85
N GLY A 269 30.64 13.19 -36.29
CA GLY A 269 30.56 14.04 -37.48
C GLY A 269 30.40 15.54 -37.27
N SER A 270 30.35 16.03 -36.02
CA SER A 270 30.42 17.47 -35.71
C SER A 270 31.48 17.74 -34.64
N ALA A 271 32.34 18.75 -34.88
CA ALA A 271 33.42 19.12 -33.98
C ALA A 271 32.95 19.83 -32.69
N ALA A 272 31.65 20.18 -32.60
CA ALA A 272 31.11 20.90 -31.44
C ALA A 272 30.72 19.94 -30.30
N PRO A 273 31.16 20.20 -29.05
CA PRO A 273 30.74 19.42 -27.90
C PRO A 273 29.25 19.65 -27.60
N VAL A 274 28.53 18.56 -27.38
CA VAL A 274 27.10 18.56 -27.01
C VAL A 274 27.00 18.28 -25.52
N THR A 275 26.21 19.07 -24.81
CA THR A 275 25.94 18.85 -23.38
C THR A 275 24.51 18.37 -23.22
N ILE A 276 24.32 17.16 -22.70
CA ILE A 276 23.01 16.57 -22.41
C ILE A 276 22.69 16.82 -20.93
N HIS A 277 21.49 17.29 -20.67
CA HIS A 277 20.94 17.58 -19.35
C HIS A 277 19.78 16.63 -19.10
N VAL A 278 19.87 15.81 -18.05
CA VAL A 278 18.82 14.87 -17.66
C VAL A 278 18.30 15.27 -16.30
N CYS A 279 17.03 15.66 -16.22
CA CYS A 279 16.42 16.08 -14.97
C CYS A 279 15.02 15.48 -14.80
N GLY A 280 14.66 15.13 -13.56
CA GLY A 280 13.33 14.60 -13.25
C GLY A 280 12.19 15.60 -13.50
N ASP A 281 12.46 16.90 -13.58
CA ASP A 281 11.47 17.98 -13.79
C ASP A 281 11.25 18.38 -15.24
N SER A 282 12.24 18.17 -16.09
CA SER A 282 12.29 18.72 -17.46
C SER A 282 12.65 17.66 -18.51
N GLY A 283 12.84 16.40 -18.10
CA GLY A 283 13.15 15.28 -18.98
C GLY A 283 14.59 15.33 -19.47
N VAL A 284 14.79 15.05 -20.76
CA VAL A 284 16.11 15.09 -21.41
C VAL A 284 16.17 16.31 -22.33
N ALA A 285 17.17 17.16 -22.12
CA ALA A 285 17.46 18.32 -22.94
C ALA A 285 18.93 18.32 -23.40
N TRP A 286 19.27 19.07 -24.42
CA TRP A 286 20.67 19.24 -24.84
C TRP A 286 20.99 20.67 -25.25
N SER A 287 22.27 21.04 -25.18
CA SER A 287 22.81 22.32 -25.63
C SER A 287 24.08 22.12 -26.47
N CYS A 288 24.23 22.94 -27.51
CA CYS A 288 25.41 22.97 -28.37
C CYS A 288 26.06 24.35 -28.26
N GLY A 289 27.32 24.41 -27.84
CA GLY A 289 28.15 25.63 -27.98
C GLY A 289 27.59 26.91 -27.33
N GLY A 290 27.12 26.83 -26.08
CA GLY A 290 26.79 28.02 -25.27
C GLY A 290 25.51 28.77 -25.64
N SER A 291 24.66 28.23 -26.52
CA SER A 291 23.33 28.80 -26.82
C SER A 291 22.19 27.85 -26.44
N GLU A 292 20.96 28.39 -26.45
CA GLU A 292 19.74 27.94 -25.76
C GLU A 292 19.48 26.41 -25.72
N VAL A 293 18.97 25.98 -24.56
CA VAL A 293 18.59 24.60 -24.24
C VAL A 293 17.35 24.20 -25.05
N LEU A 294 17.52 23.30 -26.01
CA LEU A 294 16.40 22.73 -26.78
C LEU A 294 15.89 21.47 -26.06
N ARG A 295 14.57 21.41 -25.81
CA ARG A 295 13.90 20.33 -25.06
C ARG A 295 13.41 19.24 -26.01
N CYS A 296 13.62 17.96 -25.66
CA CYS A 296 12.83 16.87 -26.22
C CYS A 296 11.54 16.70 -25.42
N CYS A 297 10.41 16.68 -26.11
CA CYS A 297 9.05 16.30 -25.69
C CYS A 297 8.85 16.01 -24.20
N GLY A 298 8.23 16.96 -23.49
CA GLY A 298 7.61 16.71 -22.19
C GLY A 298 6.24 16.04 -22.34
N LEU A 299 5.93 15.10 -21.44
CA LEU A 299 4.58 14.59 -21.24
C LEU A 299 3.70 15.68 -20.59
N SER A 300 3.23 16.66 -21.37
CA SER A 300 1.99 17.40 -21.10
C SER A 300 1.70 18.48 -22.16
N GLU A 301 0.43 18.48 -22.58
CA GLU A 301 -0.37 19.54 -23.23
C GLU A 301 -0.25 19.78 -24.74
N GLY A 302 -1.44 19.80 -25.36
CA GLY A 302 -1.67 19.80 -26.79
C GLY A 302 -1.13 21.03 -27.51
N GLY A 303 -0.14 20.80 -28.37
CA GLY A 303 0.29 21.71 -29.41
C GLY A 303 0.65 20.89 -30.65
N SER A 304 0.37 21.45 -31.84
CA SER A 304 0.62 20.83 -33.14
C SER A 304 2.10 20.48 -33.37
N PRO A 305 2.40 19.41 -34.14
CA PRO A 305 3.77 18.95 -34.34
C PRO A 305 4.55 19.90 -35.25
N GLN A 306 5.71 20.36 -34.76
CA GLN A 306 6.76 21.02 -35.56
C GLN A 306 7.86 19.99 -35.91
N PRO A 307 8.56 20.14 -37.05
CA PRO A 307 9.39 19.08 -37.61
C PRO A 307 10.66 18.81 -36.79
N CYS A 308 10.97 17.53 -36.59
CA CYS A 308 12.20 17.07 -35.94
C CYS A 308 13.41 17.19 -36.88
N PRO A 309 14.59 17.64 -36.40
CA PRO A 309 15.88 17.47 -37.09
C PRO A 309 16.38 16.00 -36.98
N PRO A 310 17.40 15.56 -37.76
CA PRO A 310 17.65 14.14 -38.05
C PRO A 310 18.04 13.31 -36.81
N PRO A 311 17.86 11.98 -36.86
CA PRO A 311 17.98 11.10 -35.70
C PRO A 311 19.40 11.15 -35.11
N VAL A 312 19.48 11.43 -33.81
CA VAL A 312 20.66 11.15 -33.01
C VAL A 312 20.83 9.62 -33.01
N PRO A 313 22.02 9.09 -33.35
CA PRO A 313 22.25 7.65 -33.34
C PRO A 313 22.07 7.12 -31.91
N ALA A 314 21.60 5.88 -31.81
CA ALA A 314 21.41 5.14 -30.56
C ALA A 314 22.47 5.47 -29.51
N ALA A 315 22.03 5.75 -28.28
CA ALA A 315 22.91 5.82 -27.13
C ALA A 315 23.85 4.59 -27.15
N PRO A 316 25.17 4.78 -26.97
CA PRO A 316 26.15 3.76 -27.29
C PRO A 316 25.91 2.51 -26.44
N SER A 317 25.88 1.36 -27.12
CA SER A 317 26.12 0.06 -26.52
C SER A 317 27.26 0.16 -25.50
N TRP A 318 27.02 -0.31 -24.28
CA TRP A 318 28.01 -0.41 -23.21
C TRP A 318 29.11 -1.41 -23.59
N GLN A 319 30.05 -0.98 -24.43
CA GLN A 319 31.29 -1.69 -24.71
C GLN A 319 32.42 -1.11 -23.87
N ARG A 320 32.83 -1.94 -22.91
CA ARG A 320 34.13 -2.09 -22.24
C ARG A 320 35.25 -1.15 -22.76
N ARG A 321 35.72 -0.23 -21.92
CA ARG A 321 37.11 0.29 -21.98
C ARG A 321 37.87 -0.14 -20.73
N SER A 322 38.41 -1.35 -20.80
CA SER A 322 39.60 -1.74 -20.06
C SER A 322 40.82 -1.31 -20.87
N HIS A 323 41.61 -0.37 -20.36
CA HIS A 323 43.03 -0.25 -20.73
C HIS A 323 43.84 -0.06 -19.45
N VAL A 324 44.31 -1.18 -18.92
CA VAL A 324 45.63 -1.24 -18.25
C VAL A 324 46.62 -1.64 -19.35
N GLY A 325 47.75 -0.93 -19.42
CA GLY A 325 48.68 -1.01 -20.54
C GLY A 325 49.47 -2.32 -20.62
N SER A 326 49.84 -2.67 -21.85
CA SER A 326 51.14 -3.28 -22.20
C SER A 326 51.27 -3.39 -23.74
N SER A 327 52.29 -2.71 -24.27
CA SER A 327 53.15 -3.04 -25.44
C SER A 327 52.57 -3.54 -26.80
N CYS A 328 52.81 -2.70 -27.83
CA CYS A 328 53.04 -2.90 -29.28
C CYS A 328 53.85 -4.16 -29.74
N PRO A 329 54.09 -4.47 -31.06
CA PRO A 329 53.52 -4.02 -32.37
C PRO A 329 53.30 -5.22 -33.39
N PRO A 330 53.53 -5.16 -34.73
CA PRO A 330 52.49 -5.11 -35.78
C PRO A 330 52.58 -6.22 -36.86
N GLY A 331 51.54 -6.39 -37.71
CA GLY A 331 51.76 -6.98 -39.04
C GLY A 331 50.60 -7.69 -39.76
N TRP A 332 50.28 -7.14 -40.94
CA TRP A 332 49.91 -7.83 -42.19
C TRP A 332 48.51 -8.40 -42.41
N ARG A 333 48.19 -8.40 -43.71
CA ARG A 333 46.90 -8.26 -44.40
C ARG A 333 46.61 -9.56 -45.17
N GLU A 334 45.32 -9.91 -45.20
CA GLU A 334 44.50 -10.72 -46.15
C GLU A 334 45.11 -11.88 -46.94
N GLU A 335 44.44 -13.05 -46.91
CA GLU A 335 43.69 -13.64 -48.05
C GLU A 335 43.12 -15.05 -47.72
N GLY A 336 41.94 -15.39 -48.27
CA GLY A 336 41.66 -16.76 -48.76
C GLY A 336 40.71 -17.69 -48.00
N SER A 337 39.45 -17.74 -48.43
CA SER A 337 38.58 -18.93 -48.67
C SER A 337 38.28 -19.98 -47.58
N GLY A 338 36.97 -20.18 -47.33
CA GLY A 338 36.35 -21.52 -47.47
C GLY A 338 36.11 -22.39 -46.22
N HIS A 339 34.91 -22.23 -45.65
CA HIS A 339 34.08 -23.21 -44.93
C HIS A 339 34.29 -23.52 -43.42
N SER A 340 33.16 -23.28 -42.72
CA SER A 340 32.69 -23.85 -41.44
C SER A 340 33.32 -23.31 -40.15
N GLY A 341 32.49 -22.67 -39.33
CA GLY A 341 32.85 -22.32 -37.96
C GLY A 341 32.29 -20.97 -37.52
N TRP A 342 31.17 -21.01 -36.81
CA TRP A 342 30.77 -20.09 -35.75
C TRP A 342 31.80 -19.00 -35.39
N SER A 343 31.59 -17.75 -35.83
CA SER A 343 31.97 -16.53 -35.10
C SER A 343 31.69 -15.24 -35.91
N HIS A 344 31.08 -14.28 -35.20
CA HIS A 344 31.26 -12.82 -35.25
C HIS A 344 31.09 -11.99 -36.54
N THR A 345 30.26 -10.94 -36.39
CA THR A 345 30.36 -9.55 -36.91
C THR A 345 30.53 -9.31 -38.41
N LEU A 346 29.69 -8.43 -38.95
CA LEU A 346 30.00 -7.28 -39.83
C LEU A 346 28.68 -6.51 -40.01
N GLY A 347 28.62 -5.19 -39.85
CA GLY A 347 29.53 -4.22 -40.46
C GLY A 347 28.89 -3.76 -41.75
N TRP A 348 28.19 -2.63 -41.67
CA TRP A 348 27.47 -1.96 -42.76
C TRP A 348 28.41 -1.58 -43.91
N ALA A 349 27.98 -1.82 -45.15
CA ALA A 349 28.46 -1.09 -46.33
C ALA A 349 27.29 -0.27 -46.88
N GLY A 350 27.48 1.04 -46.95
CA GLY A 350 26.46 2.01 -47.34
C GLY A 350 26.12 1.95 -48.83
N GLY A 351 24.88 2.29 -49.13
CA GLY A 351 24.38 2.50 -50.48
C GLY A 351 22.97 3.05 -50.39
N SER A 352 22.83 4.33 -50.75
CA SER A 352 21.60 5.12 -50.77
C SER A 352 20.44 4.40 -51.46
N SER A 353 19.27 4.37 -50.82
CA SER A 353 17.92 4.67 -51.36
C SER A 353 16.94 4.29 -50.24
N ARG A 354 16.13 5.23 -49.72
CA ARG A 354 14.77 5.50 -50.21
C ARG A 354 14.11 4.19 -50.68
N ASP A 355 13.08 3.79 -49.97
CA ASP A 355 12.25 2.59 -50.16
C ASP A 355 12.67 1.39 -49.31
N GLY A 356 12.00 1.25 -48.15
CA GLY A 356 12.27 0.17 -47.21
C GLY A 356 11.35 0.12 -45.98
N TRP A 357 10.12 0.64 -46.03
CA TRP A 357 9.07 0.29 -45.06
C TRP A 357 8.48 -1.10 -45.37
N GLY A 358 9.34 -2.08 -45.66
CA GLY A 358 8.97 -3.37 -46.26
C GLY A 358 9.39 -4.61 -45.49
N LEU A 359 10.11 -4.50 -44.37
CA LEU A 359 10.37 -5.66 -43.51
C LEU A 359 9.94 -5.38 -42.06
N GLN A 360 8.82 -6.01 -41.68
CA GLN A 360 8.44 -6.28 -40.30
C GLN A 360 9.61 -6.99 -39.59
N GLN A 361 10.34 -6.27 -38.75
CA GLN A 361 11.23 -6.88 -37.76
C GLN A 361 10.64 -6.68 -36.36
N GLN A 362 10.18 -7.79 -35.77
CA GLN A 362 9.85 -7.87 -34.35
C GLN A 362 11.13 -7.79 -33.51
N LEU A 363 11.06 -7.05 -32.39
CA LEU A 363 12.12 -6.99 -31.39
C LEU A 363 12.31 -8.36 -30.70
N PRO A 364 13.51 -8.67 -30.17
CA PRO A 364 13.76 -9.96 -29.52
C PRO A 364 12.88 -10.12 -28.27
N ALA A 365 12.21 -11.27 -28.15
CA ALA A 365 11.30 -11.54 -27.06
C ALA A 365 12.04 -11.65 -25.70
N PRO A 366 11.56 -11.02 -24.61
CA PRO A 366 12.03 -11.32 -23.27
C PRO A 366 11.74 -12.78 -22.88
N ARG A 367 12.44 -13.31 -21.86
CA ARG A 367 12.36 -14.72 -21.40
C ARG A 367 10.96 -15.18 -20.96
N TRP A 368 9.95 -14.30 -20.95
CA TRP A 368 8.56 -14.57 -20.62
C TRP A 368 7.69 -14.39 -21.89
N PRO A 369 7.47 -15.48 -22.66
CA PRO A 369 6.85 -15.41 -23.98
C PRO A 369 5.41 -14.88 -23.95
N GLU A 370 4.69 -15.10 -22.86
CA GLU A 370 3.30 -14.63 -22.69
C GLU A 370 3.24 -13.13 -22.42
N LEU A 371 4.19 -12.60 -21.62
CA LEU A 371 4.33 -11.16 -21.42
C LEU A 371 4.86 -10.47 -22.69
N ALA A 372 5.78 -11.12 -23.42
CA ALA A 372 6.26 -10.65 -24.71
C ALA A 372 5.13 -10.55 -25.75
N ALA A 373 4.22 -11.53 -25.77
CA ALA A 373 3.05 -11.52 -26.62
C ALA A 373 2.09 -10.37 -26.25
N LEU A 374 1.86 -10.15 -24.96
CA LEU A 374 1.02 -9.05 -24.47
C LEU A 374 1.58 -7.67 -24.85
N VAL A 375 2.89 -7.48 -24.65
CA VAL A 375 3.60 -6.26 -25.04
C VAL A 375 3.54 -6.06 -26.56
N SER A 376 3.69 -7.13 -27.34
CA SER A 376 3.59 -7.05 -28.80
C SER A 376 2.19 -6.64 -29.28
N GLN A 377 1.13 -7.14 -28.63
CA GLN A 377 -0.25 -6.75 -28.92
C GLN A 377 -0.54 -5.28 -28.54
N CYS A 378 0.04 -4.79 -27.45
CA CYS A 378 -0.03 -3.37 -27.09
C CYS A 378 0.67 -2.46 -28.10
N MET A 379 1.73 -2.97 -28.73
CA MET A 379 2.59 -2.21 -29.65
C MET A 379 2.18 -2.37 -31.12
N GLU A 380 1.01 -2.97 -31.40
CA GLU A 380 0.50 -3.14 -32.76
C GLU A 380 0.32 -1.80 -33.47
N TYR A 381 0.74 -1.73 -34.73
CA TYR A 381 0.77 -0.44 -35.46
C TYR A 381 -0.63 0.07 -35.78
N GLU A 382 -1.56 -0.84 -36.07
CA GLU A 382 -2.97 -0.52 -36.32
C GLU A 382 -3.70 -0.30 -34.97
N PRO A 383 -4.19 0.92 -34.67
CA PRO A 383 -4.75 1.25 -33.35
C PRO A 383 -5.93 0.36 -32.94
N GLN A 384 -6.71 -0.15 -33.91
CA GLN A 384 -7.89 -0.98 -33.66
C GLN A 384 -7.56 -2.42 -33.27
N ARG A 385 -6.30 -2.86 -33.49
CA ARG A 385 -5.84 -4.22 -33.14
C ARG A 385 -5.21 -4.29 -31.75
N ARG A 386 -5.02 -3.15 -31.08
CA ARG A 386 -4.52 -3.11 -29.70
C ARG A 386 -5.61 -3.57 -28.73
N PRO A 387 -5.28 -4.41 -27.74
CA PRO A 387 -6.26 -4.90 -26.77
C PRO A 387 -6.79 -3.75 -25.92
N CYS A 388 -8.05 -3.85 -25.51
CA CYS A 388 -8.62 -2.91 -24.56
C CYS A 388 -8.02 -3.13 -23.16
N PHE A 389 -8.02 -2.09 -22.33
CA PHE A 389 -7.47 -2.16 -20.95
C PHE A 389 -8.07 -3.30 -20.12
N ARG A 390 -9.33 -3.68 -20.37
CA ARG A 390 -9.98 -4.81 -19.68
C ARG A 390 -9.38 -6.16 -20.07
N ALA A 391 -9.00 -6.34 -21.34
CA ALA A 391 -8.29 -7.55 -21.80
C ALA A 391 -6.86 -7.58 -21.27
N LEU A 392 -6.18 -6.43 -21.25
CA LEU A 392 -4.83 -6.30 -20.68
C LEU A 392 -4.76 -6.68 -19.20
N ILE A 393 -5.70 -6.19 -18.40
CA ILE A 393 -5.76 -6.52 -16.97
C ILE A 393 -6.09 -8.00 -16.74
N ARG A 394 -6.97 -8.59 -17.55
CA ARG A 394 -7.27 -10.03 -17.49
C ARG A 394 -6.03 -10.88 -17.78
N ASP A 395 -5.30 -10.54 -18.84
CA ASP A 395 -4.16 -11.32 -19.30
C ASP A 395 -2.95 -11.12 -18.36
N LEU A 396 -2.77 -9.92 -17.78
CA LEU A 396 -1.82 -9.68 -16.68
C LEU A 396 -2.17 -10.45 -15.41
N ASN A 397 -3.45 -10.49 -15.03
CA ASN A 397 -3.88 -11.25 -13.85
C ASN A 397 -3.67 -12.77 -14.04
N SER A 398 -3.84 -13.28 -15.26
CA SER A 398 -3.52 -14.66 -15.62
C SER A 398 -2.03 -14.99 -15.57
N LEU A 399 -1.15 -14.01 -15.75
CA LEU A 399 0.31 -14.13 -15.60
C LEU A 399 0.78 -14.10 -14.14
N ILE A 400 -0.02 -13.48 -13.27
CA ILE A 400 0.30 -13.30 -11.85
C ILE A 400 -0.16 -14.50 -11.02
N THR A 401 -1.22 -15.20 -11.43
CA THR A 401 -1.77 -16.36 -10.71
C THR A 401 -1.05 -17.68 -10.97
N SER A 402 -0.22 -17.81 -12.01
CA SER A 402 0.42 -19.09 -12.38
C SER A 402 1.63 -19.50 -11.53
N ASP A 403 2.26 -18.59 -10.80
CA ASP A 403 3.51 -18.86 -10.05
C ASP A 403 3.38 -18.79 -8.52
N TYR A 404 2.17 -18.66 -7.96
CA TYR A 404 1.99 -18.52 -6.50
C TYR A 404 1.87 -19.85 -5.73
N GLU A 405 1.89 -21.01 -6.41
CA GLU A 405 1.72 -22.33 -5.77
C GLU A 405 3.03 -23.10 -5.48
N LEU A 406 4.23 -22.51 -5.65
CA LEU A 406 5.48 -23.30 -5.56
C LEU A 406 6.57 -22.78 -4.60
N LEU A 407 6.21 -22.04 -3.53
CA LEU A 407 7.16 -21.71 -2.45
C LEU A 407 6.52 -21.79 -1.05
N SER A 408 5.76 -22.85 -0.78
CA SER A 408 5.38 -23.26 0.57
C SER A 408 5.99 -24.62 0.90
N ASP A 409 7.28 -24.64 1.25
CA ASP A 409 7.93 -25.78 1.88
C ASP A 409 9.03 -25.28 2.84
N LEU A 410 8.69 -25.09 4.11
CA LEU A 410 9.64 -25.24 5.21
C LEU A 410 8.95 -25.89 6.42
N SER A 411 9.55 -26.99 6.85
CA SER A 411 9.15 -27.96 7.88
C SER A 411 8.96 -27.35 9.29
N PRO A 412 8.02 -27.88 10.09
CA PRO A 412 7.72 -27.45 11.45
C PRO A 412 8.72 -28.06 12.45
N ALA A 413 9.82 -27.38 12.72
CA ALA A 413 10.68 -27.68 13.85
C ALA A 413 11.35 -26.38 14.31
N ASP A 414 10.71 -25.71 15.27
CA ASP A 414 11.34 -24.89 16.33
C ASP A 414 10.26 -24.05 17.01
N VAL A 415 9.36 -24.71 17.75
CA VAL A 415 8.55 -24.08 18.80
C VAL A 415 8.66 -24.92 20.05
N THR A 416 9.46 -24.48 21.02
CA THR A 416 9.23 -24.80 22.43
C THR A 416 9.59 -23.62 23.34
N LEU A 417 8.53 -23.08 23.94
CA LEU A 417 8.34 -22.79 25.36
C LEU A 417 9.22 -21.72 26.05
N ARG A 418 8.54 -20.63 26.48
CA ARG A 418 8.31 -20.40 27.92
C ARG A 418 7.16 -19.43 28.23
N ASP A 419 6.26 -19.92 29.08
CA ASP A 419 5.15 -19.32 29.84
C ASP A 419 5.43 -17.93 30.45
N GLY A 420 4.43 -17.08 30.74
CA GLY A 420 2.98 -17.30 30.66
C GLY A 420 2.14 -16.15 31.25
N PHE A 421 0.85 -16.48 31.40
CA PHE A 421 -0.20 -15.79 32.18
C PHE A 421 -1.12 -14.80 31.43
N TRP A 422 -2.08 -15.32 30.64
CA TRP A 422 -3.54 -15.19 30.82
C TRP A 422 -4.24 -16.18 29.86
N GLY A 423 -4.97 -17.15 30.41
CA GLY A 423 -5.68 -18.18 29.65
C GLY A 423 -7.17 -17.86 29.48
N HIS A 424 -7.66 -17.94 28.25
CA HIS A 424 -8.85 -18.68 27.85
C HIS A 424 -8.86 -18.81 26.31
N GLU A 425 -8.96 -20.04 25.83
CA GLU A 425 -8.87 -20.47 24.43
C GLU A 425 -9.94 -19.85 23.52
N CYS A 426 -9.50 -19.32 22.37
CA CYS A 426 -10.31 -19.32 21.15
C CYS A 426 -9.39 -19.70 19.98
N LEU A 427 -9.91 -20.57 19.12
CA LEU A 427 -9.23 -21.32 18.08
C LEU A 427 -8.50 -20.41 17.08
N ALA A 428 -7.34 -20.90 16.62
CA ALA A 428 -6.34 -20.21 15.82
C ALA A 428 -6.88 -19.48 14.58
N MET A 429 -6.73 -18.15 14.57
CA MET A 429 -6.47 -17.33 13.38
C MET A 429 -5.54 -16.18 13.80
N SER A 430 -4.22 -16.39 13.66
CA SER A 430 -3.22 -15.34 13.83
C SER A 430 -3.07 -14.56 12.52
N GLN A 431 -4.00 -13.64 12.26
CA GLN A 431 -3.74 -12.47 11.43
C GLN A 431 -4.12 -11.26 12.30
N ASP A 432 -3.15 -10.41 12.62
CA ASP A 432 -3.46 -9.10 13.18
C ASP A 432 -4.43 -8.38 12.22
N PRO A 433 -5.42 -7.63 12.73
CA PRO A 433 -6.33 -6.91 11.85
C PRO A 433 -5.52 -5.99 10.93
N GLU A 434 -5.76 -6.07 9.62
CA GLU A 434 -5.09 -5.20 8.63
C GLU A 434 -5.27 -3.74 9.09
N GLN A 435 -4.16 -3.14 9.53
CA GLN A 435 -4.21 -1.83 10.16
C GLN A 435 -4.19 -0.75 9.07
N PHE A 436 -5.33 -0.13 8.84
CA PHE A 436 -5.47 1.01 7.96
C PHE A 436 -4.88 2.24 8.63
N GLN A 437 -4.02 2.94 7.92
CA GLN A 437 -3.40 4.16 8.44
C GLN A 437 -4.27 5.35 8.05
N GLU A 438 -4.73 6.11 9.05
CA GLU A 438 -5.64 7.25 8.88
C GLU A 438 -5.21 8.20 7.76
N ARG A 439 -3.91 8.49 7.67
CA ARG A 439 -3.34 9.41 6.68
C ARG A 439 -3.58 9.00 5.22
N HIS A 440 -3.82 7.71 4.97
CA HIS A 440 -4.08 7.16 3.64
C HIS A 440 -5.57 7.02 3.35
N LEU A 441 -6.45 7.20 4.35
CA LEU A 441 -7.90 7.23 4.16
C LEU A 441 -8.35 8.64 3.73
N LYS A 442 -8.52 8.82 2.42
CA LYS A 442 -9.02 10.07 1.85
C LYS A 442 -10.53 10.07 1.82
N TYR A 443 -11.17 10.90 2.63
CA TYR A 443 -12.63 11.08 2.63
C TYR A 443 -13.14 11.54 1.25
N ILE A 444 -14.25 10.94 0.81
CA ILE A 444 -14.95 11.30 -0.43
C ILE A 444 -16.34 11.86 -0.10
N SER A 445 -17.17 11.09 0.61
CA SER A 445 -18.55 11.47 0.91
C SER A 445 -19.11 10.72 2.11
N LEU A 446 -20.20 11.22 2.69
CA LEU A 446 -20.95 10.53 3.73
C LEU A 446 -21.88 9.50 3.07
N LEU A 447 -21.79 8.23 3.47
CA LEU A 447 -22.66 7.15 2.99
C LEU A 447 -23.91 7.00 3.85
N GLY A 448 -23.77 7.16 5.17
CA GLY A 448 -24.89 7.00 6.10
C GLY A 448 -24.60 7.60 7.47
N LYS A 449 -25.66 8.02 8.16
CA LYS A 449 -25.60 8.49 9.54
C LYS A 449 -26.68 7.75 10.34
N GLY A 450 -26.26 7.00 11.34
CA GLY A 450 -27.14 6.24 12.22
C GLY A 450 -26.87 6.55 13.69
N ASN A 451 -27.57 5.83 14.55
CA ASN A 451 -27.43 5.98 16.01
C ASN A 451 -26.06 5.53 16.52
N PHE A 452 -25.44 4.57 15.83
CA PHE A 452 -24.15 3.97 16.20
C PHE A 452 -22.95 4.67 15.56
N GLY A 453 -23.15 5.78 14.85
CA GLY A 453 -22.06 6.51 14.20
C GLY A 453 -22.37 6.99 12.79
N SER A 454 -21.33 7.41 12.09
CA SER A 454 -21.38 7.78 10.67
C SER A 454 -20.52 6.84 9.85
N VAL A 455 -20.99 6.50 8.65
CA VAL A 455 -20.27 5.72 7.65
C VAL A 455 -19.88 6.64 6.50
N GLU A 456 -18.59 6.69 6.21
CA GLU A 456 -17.98 7.55 5.21
C GLU A 456 -17.39 6.71 4.08
N LEU A 457 -17.55 7.16 2.84
CA LEU A 457 -16.81 6.64 1.71
C LEU A 457 -15.43 7.27 1.74
N CYS A 458 -14.41 6.42 1.77
CA CYS A 458 -13.02 6.82 1.68
C CYS A 458 -12.33 6.09 0.53
N ARG A 459 -11.29 6.71 -0.01
CA ARG A 459 -10.28 6.00 -0.80
C ARG A 459 -9.10 5.68 0.11
N TYR A 460 -8.81 4.40 0.30
CA TYR A 460 -7.56 3.99 0.93
C TYR A 460 -6.45 4.02 -0.12
N ASP A 461 -5.60 5.03 -0.05
CA ASP A 461 -4.61 5.33 -1.07
C ASP A 461 -3.19 5.45 -0.48
N PRO A 462 -2.55 4.32 -0.13
CA PRO A 462 -1.18 4.31 0.40
C PRO A 462 -0.17 4.92 -0.56
N LEU A 463 -0.38 4.71 -1.86
CA LEU A 463 0.48 5.19 -2.94
C LEU A 463 0.29 6.69 -3.24
N GLY A 464 -0.87 7.24 -2.85
CA GLY A 464 -1.19 8.66 -3.04
C GLY A 464 -1.45 9.07 -4.49
N ASP A 465 -1.47 8.12 -5.42
CA ASP A 465 -1.63 8.29 -6.86
C ASP A 465 -3.09 8.25 -7.32
N SER A 466 -4.04 8.20 -6.37
CA SER A 466 -5.49 8.08 -6.59
C SER A 466 -5.94 6.76 -7.19
N THR A 467 -5.07 5.74 -7.24
CA THR A 467 -5.43 4.37 -7.65
C THR A 467 -5.91 3.51 -6.48
N GLY A 468 -5.75 3.99 -5.24
CA GLY A 468 -6.19 3.33 -4.03
C GLY A 468 -7.63 2.82 -4.06
N GLU A 469 -7.92 1.77 -3.32
CA GLU A 469 -9.23 1.13 -3.27
C GLU A 469 -10.27 1.99 -2.55
N LEU A 470 -11.54 1.84 -2.92
CA LEU A 470 -12.65 2.47 -2.22
C LEU A 470 -13.07 1.59 -1.04
N VAL A 471 -13.22 2.20 0.13
CA VAL A 471 -13.58 1.54 1.39
C VAL A 471 -14.67 2.33 2.12
N ALA A 472 -15.50 1.62 2.88
CA ALA A 472 -16.46 2.22 3.79
C ALA A 472 -15.86 2.30 5.20
N VAL A 473 -15.84 3.49 5.80
CA VAL A 473 -15.25 3.75 7.11
C VAL A 473 -16.32 4.15 8.10
N LYS A 474 -16.61 3.30 9.08
CA LYS A 474 -17.54 3.60 10.17
C LYS A 474 -16.79 4.22 11.35
N ARG A 475 -17.32 5.31 11.90
CA ARG A 475 -16.79 6.02 13.07
C ARG A 475 -17.90 6.30 14.07
N LEU A 476 -17.58 6.21 15.36
CA LEU A 476 -18.47 6.67 16.43
C LEU A 476 -18.64 8.20 16.38
N GLN A 477 -19.82 8.67 16.76
CA GLN A 477 -20.10 10.10 16.94
C GLN A 477 -19.96 10.56 18.40
N GLN A 478 -20.13 9.63 19.34
CA GLN A 478 -20.04 9.87 20.78
C GLN A 478 -18.97 8.95 21.37
N ASP A 479 -18.19 9.50 22.30
CA ASP A 479 -17.01 8.85 22.88
C ASP A 479 -17.27 8.39 24.32
N SER A 480 -18.49 7.95 24.64
CA SER A 480 -18.72 7.36 25.97
C SER A 480 -17.99 6.01 26.05
N ALA A 481 -17.48 5.67 27.24
CA ALA A 481 -16.78 4.40 27.45
C ALA A 481 -17.66 3.19 27.11
N LYS A 482 -18.99 3.34 27.21
CA LYS A 482 -19.95 2.31 26.82
C LYS A 482 -20.00 2.15 25.30
N GLU A 483 -20.20 3.24 24.55
CA GLU A 483 -20.28 3.20 23.08
C GLU A 483 -18.99 2.69 22.44
N ILE A 484 -17.83 3.04 23.02
CA ILE A 484 -16.53 2.50 22.59
C ILE A 484 -16.50 0.98 22.74
N ARG A 485 -16.92 0.43 23.89
CA ARG A 485 -17.00 -1.04 24.09
C ARG A 485 -18.04 -1.70 23.18
N ASP A 486 -19.15 -1.03 22.90
CA ASP A 486 -20.17 -1.54 21.99
C ASP A 486 -19.62 -1.61 20.56
N PHE A 487 -18.83 -0.62 20.15
CA PHE A 487 -18.19 -0.56 18.84
C PHE A 487 -17.00 -1.51 18.68
N GLU A 488 -16.18 -1.70 19.73
CA GLU A 488 -15.14 -2.74 19.76
C GLU A 488 -15.76 -4.13 19.59
N ARG A 489 -16.91 -4.38 20.24
CA ARG A 489 -17.66 -5.63 20.04
C ARG A 489 -18.22 -5.76 18.63
N GLU A 490 -18.74 -4.68 18.04
CA GLU A 490 -19.18 -4.68 16.63
C GLU A 490 -18.01 -5.07 15.70
N ILE A 491 -16.84 -4.48 15.90
CA ILE A 491 -15.63 -4.78 15.14
C ILE A 491 -15.23 -6.25 15.30
N GLN A 492 -15.22 -6.76 16.54
CA GLN A 492 -14.87 -8.17 16.82
C GLN A 492 -15.85 -9.15 16.19
N ILE A 493 -17.16 -8.86 16.28
CA ILE A 493 -18.19 -9.66 15.61
C ILE A 493 -17.90 -9.67 14.12
N LEU A 494 -17.84 -8.51 13.46
CA LEU A 494 -17.67 -8.45 12.01
C LEU A 494 -16.34 -9.08 11.54
N HIS A 495 -15.25 -8.92 12.30
CA HIS A 495 -13.96 -9.56 12.04
C HIS A 495 -14.04 -11.09 12.00
N SER A 496 -14.88 -11.69 12.86
CA SER A 496 -15.07 -13.15 12.92
C SER A 496 -16.01 -13.72 11.84
N LEU A 497 -16.65 -12.87 11.04
CA LEU A 497 -17.64 -13.29 10.05
C LEU A 497 -17.03 -13.32 8.65
N GLN A 498 -17.13 -14.46 7.97
CA GLN A 498 -16.70 -14.63 6.59
C GLN A 498 -17.77 -15.38 5.80
N HIS A 499 -18.52 -14.64 4.98
CA HIS A 499 -19.59 -15.20 4.16
C HIS A 499 -19.91 -14.28 2.98
N ASP A 500 -20.28 -14.85 1.82
CA ASP A 500 -20.52 -14.11 0.57
C ASP A 500 -21.68 -13.09 0.66
N PHE A 501 -22.62 -13.33 1.58
CA PHE A 501 -23.78 -12.47 1.83
C PHE A 501 -23.65 -11.63 3.11
N ILE A 502 -22.44 -11.41 3.61
CA ILE A 502 -22.12 -10.51 4.74
C ILE A 502 -21.05 -9.53 4.27
N VAL A 503 -21.20 -8.25 4.65
CA VAL A 503 -20.21 -7.22 4.32
C VAL A 503 -18.83 -7.60 4.87
N ARG A 504 -17.81 -7.56 4.01
CA ARG A 504 -16.45 -7.97 4.35
C ARG A 504 -15.78 -6.95 5.26
N TYR A 505 -15.34 -7.42 6.42
CA TYR A 505 -14.36 -6.73 7.24
C TYR A 505 -13.06 -6.52 6.44
N ARG A 506 -12.54 -5.30 6.44
CA ARG A 506 -11.22 -5.01 5.84
C ARG A 506 -10.18 -4.76 6.91
N GLY A 507 -10.52 -4.02 7.96
CA GLY A 507 -9.54 -3.67 8.97
C GLY A 507 -10.03 -2.64 9.96
N VAL A 508 -9.09 -2.09 10.73
CA VAL A 508 -9.34 -0.97 11.63
C VAL A 508 -8.34 0.15 11.39
N CYS A 509 -8.76 1.36 11.71
CA CYS A 509 -7.91 2.54 11.69
C CYS A 509 -7.92 3.21 13.06
N TYR A 510 -6.74 3.56 13.56
CA TYR A 510 -6.57 4.30 14.82
C TYR A 510 -6.09 5.72 14.51
N SER A 511 -6.82 6.72 15.03
CA SER A 511 -6.32 8.10 15.04
C SER A 511 -5.31 8.32 16.18
N ARG A 512 -4.61 9.47 16.17
CA ARG A 512 -3.65 9.83 17.23
C ARG A 512 -4.35 9.97 18.59
N GLY A 513 -4.23 8.93 19.42
CA GLY A 513 -4.82 8.80 20.76
C GLY A 513 -5.87 7.68 20.83
N MET A 514 -6.13 7.09 22.01
CA MET A 514 -7.11 5.99 22.21
C MET A 514 -8.59 6.38 21.95
N ARG A 515 -8.86 7.48 21.23
CA ARG A 515 -10.20 8.05 21.01
C ARG A 515 -10.58 8.18 19.52
N GLY A 516 -9.99 7.35 18.66
CA GLY A 516 -10.22 7.44 17.22
C GLY A 516 -10.25 6.11 16.49
N LEU A 517 -10.80 5.06 17.12
CA LEU A 517 -11.02 3.76 16.49
C LEU A 517 -12.07 3.91 15.38
N ARG A 518 -11.75 3.38 14.20
CA ARG A 518 -12.64 3.32 13.04
C ARG A 518 -12.63 1.92 12.46
N LEU A 519 -13.81 1.47 12.01
CA LEU A 519 -13.99 0.19 11.33
C LEU A 519 -13.91 0.43 9.82
N VAL A 520 -13.06 -0.32 9.12
CA VAL A 520 -12.92 -0.29 7.66
C VAL A 520 -13.54 -1.55 7.06
N MET A 521 -14.43 -1.36 6.09
CA MET A 521 -15.19 -2.40 5.41
C MET A 521 -15.08 -2.22 3.89
N GLU A 522 -15.41 -3.26 3.14
CA GLU A 522 -15.59 -3.13 1.69
C GLU A 522 -16.65 -2.07 1.35
N PHE A 523 -16.44 -1.33 0.26
CA PHE A 523 -17.42 -0.37 -0.25
C PHE A 523 -18.33 -1.04 -1.29
N LEU A 524 -19.65 -0.98 -1.05
CA LEU A 524 -20.67 -1.46 -1.99
C LEU A 524 -21.31 -0.26 -2.73
N PRO A 525 -21.10 -0.12 -4.05
CA PRO A 525 -21.42 1.11 -4.78
C PRO A 525 -22.92 1.39 -4.96
N ASN A 526 -23.77 0.36 -4.89
CA ASN A 526 -25.21 0.52 -5.06
C ASN A 526 -25.95 0.90 -3.76
N GLY A 527 -25.22 1.09 -2.66
CA GLY A 527 -25.76 1.56 -1.39
C GLY A 527 -26.68 0.56 -0.71
N CYS A 528 -27.58 1.06 0.16
CA CYS A 528 -28.52 0.20 0.88
C CYS A 528 -29.71 -0.23 0.02
N LEU A 529 -30.22 -1.43 0.29
CA LEU A 529 -31.30 -2.06 -0.48
C LEU A 529 -32.59 -1.24 -0.41
N ARG A 530 -32.89 -0.60 0.72
CA ARG A 530 -34.05 0.31 0.85
C ARG A 530 -34.08 1.37 -0.25
N ASP A 531 -32.97 2.07 -0.42
CA ASP A 531 -32.87 3.19 -1.37
C ASP A 531 -32.76 2.64 -2.81
N PHE A 532 -32.10 1.49 -2.99
CA PHE A 532 -32.02 0.79 -4.27
C PHE A 532 -33.39 0.32 -4.79
N LEU A 533 -34.24 -0.25 -3.93
CA LEU A 533 -35.58 -0.70 -4.29
C LEU A 533 -36.46 0.47 -4.72
N GLN A 534 -36.44 1.58 -3.96
CA GLN A 534 -37.22 2.78 -4.29
C GLN A 534 -36.80 3.38 -5.64
N LYS A 535 -35.50 3.38 -5.94
CA LYS A 535 -34.96 3.94 -7.19
C LYS A 535 -35.20 3.04 -8.41
N ASN A 536 -35.23 1.72 -8.22
CA ASN A 536 -35.24 0.75 -9.32
C ASN A 536 -36.56 -0.03 -9.45
N GLN A 537 -37.60 0.29 -8.66
CA GLN A 537 -38.89 -0.41 -8.65
C GLN A 537 -39.43 -0.81 -10.04
N PRO A 538 -39.44 0.06 -11.09
CA PRO A 538 -40.01 -0.30 -12.39
C PRO A 538 -39.25 -1.42 -13.13
N ARG A 539 -38.00 -1.69 -12.73
CA ARG A 539 -37.09 -2.65 -13.37
C ARG A 539 -36.93 -3.95 -12.56
N LEU A 540 -37.51 -4.02 -11.37
CA LEU A 540 -37.31 -5.15 -10.45
C LEU A 540 -38.45 -6.15 -10.55
N GLU A 541 -38.12 -7.38 -10.92
CA GLU A 541 -39.06 -8.49 -10.97
C GLU A 541 -39.13 -9.24 -9.64
N HIS A 542 -40.23 -9.96 -9.39
CA HIS A 542 -40.38 -10.79 -8.20
C HIS A 542 -39.27 -11.82 -8.04
N ARG A 543 -38.74 -12.35 -9.16
CA ARG A 543 -37.62 -13.29 -9.14
C ARG A 543 -36.36 -12.67 -8.53
N THR A 544 -36.08 -11.40 -8.83
CA THR A 544 -34.96 -10.66 -8.26
C THR A 544 -35.18 -10.38 -6.77
N LEU A 545 -36.42 -10.03 -6.37
CA LEU A 545 -36.75 -9.86 -4.95
C LEU A 545 -36.56 -11.17 -4.16
N LEU A 546 -36.95 -12.30 -4.73
CA LEU A 546 -36.75 -13.63 -4.14
C LEU A 546 -35.27 -14.04 -4.13
N LEU A 547 -34.48 -13.63 -5.12
CA LEU A 547 -33.03 -13.80 -5.09
C LEU A 547 -32.41 -13.06 -3.90
N TYR A 548 -32.76 -11.78 -3.70
CA TYR A 548 -32.29 -11.02 -2.53
C TYR A 548 -32.74 -11.67 -1.22
N ALA A 549 -34.00 -12.07 -1.12
CA ALA A 549 -34.52 -12.78 0.05
C ALA A 549 -33.74 -14.05 0.36
N TRP A 550 -33.41 -14.85 -0.67
CA TRP A 550 -32.63 -16.08 -0.54
C TRP A 550 -31.19 -15.80 -0.08
N GLN A 551 -30.52 -14.81 -0.65
CA GLN A 551 -29.15 -14.40 -0.24
C GLN A 551 -29.11 -13.94 1.21
N ILE A 552 -30.06 -13.09 1.61
CA ILE A 552 -30.20 -12.61 3.00
C ILE A 552 -30.49 -13.80 3.93
N CYS A 553 -31.38 -14.72 3.54
CA CYS A 553 -31.67 -15.91 4.32
C CYS A 553 -30.44 -16.79 4.52
N LYS A 554 -29.60 -16.97 3.49
CA LYS A 554 -28.33 -17.70 3.58
C LYS A 554 -27.31 -16.99 4.49
N GLY A 555 -27.21 -15.67 4.42
CA GLY A 555 -26.37 -14.90 5.34
C GLY A 555 -26.84 -15.03 6.81
N MET A 556 -28.14 -15.01 7.06
CA MET A 556 -28.70 -15.19 8.40
C MET A 556 -28.59 -16.63 8.91
N GLU A 557 -28.67 -17.63 8.03
CA GLU A 557 -28.38 -19.04 8.35
C GLU A 557 -26.95 -19.17 8.88
N TYR A 558 -25.97 -18.56 8.19
CA TYR A 558 -24.58 -18.50 8.64
C TYR A 558 -24.44 -17.78 9.99
N LEU A 559 -25.08 -16.62 10.18
CA LEU A 559 -25.03 -15.91 11.48
C LEU A 559 -25.58 -16.76 12.63
N GLY A 560 -26.68 -17.47 12.40
CA GLY A 560 -27.24 -18.41 13.36
C GLY A 560 -26.26 -19.53 13.74
N ALA A 561 -25.55 -20.09 12.75
CA ALA A 561 -24.51 -21.09 12.98
C ALA A 561 -23.32 -20.53 13.80
N GLN A 562 -22.98 -19.25 13.62
CA GLN A 562 -21.99 -18.53 14.43
C GLN A 562 -22.54 -18.06 15.80
N ARG A 563 -23.75 -18.49 16.17
CA ARG A 563 -24.46 -18.05 17.39
C ARG A 563 -24.55 -16.52 17.51
N CYS A 564 -24.66 -15.83 16.38
CA CYS A 564 -24.75 -14.37 16.31
C CYS A 564 -26.20 -13.95 16.01
N VAL A 565 -26.79 -13.14 16.88
CA VAL A 565 -28.12 -12.52 16.65
C VAL A 565 -27.90 -11.10 16.17
N HIS A 566 -28.48 -10.74 15.03
CA HIS A 566 -28.29 -9.45 14.36
C HIS A 566 -29.07 -8.33 15.05
N ARG A 567 -30.32 -8.58 15.45
CA ARG A 567 -31.21 -7.62 16.16
C ARG A 567 -31.61 -6.35 15.38
N ASP A 568 -31.17 -6.19 14.14
CA ASP A 568 -31.52 -5.01 13.30
C ASP A 568 -31.60 -5.40 11.82
N LEU A 569 -32.17 -6.57 11.54
CA LEU A 569 -32.33 -7.06 10.18
C LEU A 569 -33.47 -6.28 9.49
N ALA A 570 -33.11 -5.40 8.55
CA ALA A 570 -34.03 -4.57 7.80
C ALA A 570 -33.43 -4.14 6.45
N SER A 571 -34.26 -3.73 5.48
CA SER A 571 -33.81 -3.32 4.14
C SER A 571 -32.75 -2.20 4.13
N ARG A 572 -32.74 -1.32 5.14
CA ARG A 572 -31.74 -0.25 5.33
C ARG A 572 -30.33 -0.76 5.68
N ASN A 573 -30.22 -1.97 6.21
CA ASN A 573 -28.99 -2.59 6.67
C ASN A 573 -28.52 -3.71 5.71
N ILE A 574 -29.23 -3.89 4.59
CA ILE A 574 -28.76 -4.72 3.48
C ILE A 574 -28.10 -3.80 2.45
N LEU A 575 -26.91 -4.18 1.97
CA LEU A 575 -26.14 -3.45 0.98
C LEU A 575 -26.16 -4.18 -0.36
N VAL A 576 -26.18 -3.44 -1.46
CA VAL A 576 -26.26 -3.99 -2.82
C VAL A 576 -24.88 -3.91 -3.48
N GLU A 577 -24.30 -5.06 -3.82
CA GLU A 577 -22.99 -5.14 -4.49
C GLU A 577 -23.18 -5.01 -6.00
N SER A 578 -24.15 -5.75 -6.55
CA SER A 578 -24.57 -5.71 -7.95
C SER A 578 -26.07 -5.97 -8.06
N ASP A 579 -26.64 -5.84 -9.26
CA ASP A 579 -28.07 -6.07 -9.52
C ASP A 579 -28.57 -7.47 -9.12
N ASN A 580 -27.67 -8.43 -8.87
CA ASN A 580 -28.00 -9.79 -8.48
C ASN A 580 -27.28 -10.25 -7.20
N HIS A 581 -26.66 -9.34 -6.43
CA HIS A 581 -25.92 -9.71 -5.23
C HIS A 581 -26.08 -8.68 -4.10
N VAL A 582 -26.58 -9.13 -2.95
CA VAL A 582 -26.75 -8.33 -1.74
C VAL A 582 -25.98 -8.92 -0.55
N LYS A 583 -25.57 -8.05 0.39
CA LYS A 583 -24.85 -8.42 1.61
C LYS A 583 -25.49 -7.79 2.84
N ILE A 584 -25.53 -8.52 3.93
CA ILE A 584 -25.97 -8.04 5.24
C ILE A 584 -24.88 -7.16 5.85
N GLY A 585 -25.24 -6.00 6.36
CA GLY A 585 -24.35 -5.06 7.03
C GLY A 585 -24.94 -4.48 8.31
N ASP A 586 -24.19 -3.56 8.92
CA ASP A 586 -24.50 -2.89 10.20
C ASP A 586 -24.72 -3.82 11.39
N PHE A 587 -23.63 -4.17 12.07
CA PHE A 587 -23.61 -5.07 13.22
C PHE A 587 -23.64 -4.32 14.56
N GLY A 588 -24.01 -3.04 14.57
CA GLY A 588 -23.98 -2.19 15.78
C GLY A 588 -24.89 -2.68 16.92
N LEU A 589 -25.97 -3.40 16.60
CA LEU A 589 -26.84 -4.05 17.58
C LEU A 589 -26.57 -5.54 17.79
N ALA A 590 -25.67 -6.14 17.01
CA ALA A 590 -25.44 -7.58 17.04
C ALA A 590 -24.88 -8.05 18.39
N LYS A 591 -25.19 -9.31 18.74
CA LYS A 591 -24.70 -9.98 19.95
C LYS A 591 -24.42 -11.45 19.68
N LEU A 592 -23.31 -11.95 20.23
CA LEU A 592 -23.03 -13.38 20.34
C LEU A 592 -23.83 -13.96 21.50
N LEU A 593 -24.49 -15.09 21.27
CA LEU A 593 -25.24 -15.81 22.29
C LEU A 593 -24.28 -16.55 23.22
N PRO A 594 -24.54 -16.56 24.55
CA PRO A 594 -23.82 -17.42 25.48
C PRO A 594 -23.87 -18.90 25.07
N GLN A 595 -22.86 -19.68 25.43
CA GLN A 595 -22.82 -21.13 25.10
C GLN A 595 -23.98 -21.90 25.76
N ASP A 596 -24.43 -21.46 26.93
CA ASP A 596 -25.47 -22.10 27.74
C ASP A 596 -26.90 -21.64 27.39
N LYS A 597 -27.06 -20.66 26.48
CA LYS A 597 -28.36 -20.05 26.17
C LYS A 597 -28.54 -19.76 24.69
N ASP A 598 -29.70 -20.10 24.15
CA ASP A 598 -30.07 -19.79 22.77
C ASP A 598 -30.78 -18.43 22.61
N TYR A 599 -30.70 -17.59 23.66
CA TYR A 599 -31.25 -16.24 23.68
C TYR A 599 -30.38 -15.29 24.49
N TYR A 600 -30.55 -13.99 24.22
CA TYR A 600 -29.88 -12.90 24.89
C TYR A 600 -30.91 -11.88 25.38
N VAL A 601 -30.75 -11.38 26.61
CA VAL A 601 -31.62 -10.34 27.18
C VAL A 601 -30.88 -9.01 27.19
N VAL A 602 -31.43 -8.02 26.51
CA VAL A 602 -30.85 -6.67 26.46
C VAL A 602 -31.35 -5.89 27.67
N ARG A 603 -30.43 -5.45 28.52
CA ARG A 603 -30.76 -4.75 29.77
C ARG A 603 -30.71 -3.22 29.67
N GLU A 604 -30.21 -2.69 28.57
CA GLU A 604 -29.89 -1.27 28.47
C GLU A 604 -30.78 -0.55 27.44
N PRO A 605 -31.31 0.62 27.78
CA PRO A 605 -32.13 1.41 26.87
C PRO A 605 -31.30 1.99 25.73
N GLY A 606 -31.85 1.93 24.52
CA GLY A 606 -31.31 2.52 23.30
C GLY A 606 -32.42 2.67 22.26
N GLN A 607 -32.21 3.52 21.25
CA GLN A 607 -33.16 3.62 20.14
C GLN A 607 -33.20 2.28 19.40
N SER A 608 -34.37 1.63 19.44
CA SER A 608 -34.60 0.30 18.90
C SER A 608 -35.58 0.35 17.73
N PRO A 609 -35.40 -0.45 16.67
CA PRO A 609 -36.31 -0.53 15.54
C PRO A 609 -37.57 -1.32 15.89
N VAL A 610 -38.40 -0.80 16.80
CA VAL A 610 -39.53 -1.51 17.43
C VAL A 610 -40.51 -2.13 16.43
N PHE A 611 -40.70 -1.54 15.25
CA PHE A 611 -41.60 -2.09 14.21
C PHE A 611 -41.05 -3.34 13.48
N TRP A 612 -39.77 -3.68 13.68
CA TRP A 612 -39.14 -4.90 13.16
C TRP A 612 -38.97 -5.97 14.25
N TYR A 613 -39.27 -5.67 15.51
CA TYR A 613 -39.05 -6.57 16.64
C TYR A 613 -40.17 -7.58 16.79
N ALA A 614 -39.79 -8.77 17.27
CA ALA A 614 -40.71 -9.82 17.66
C ALA A 614 -41.42 -9.48 18.99
N PRO A 615 -42.59 -10.08 19.29
CA PRO A 615 -43.33 -9.83 20.53
C PRO A 615 -42.49 -10.00 21.81
N GLU A 616 -41.68 -11.05 21.91
CA GLU A 616 -40.80 -11.30 23.06
C GLU A 616 -39.65 -10.28 23.18
N SER A 617 -39.20 -9.71 22.04
CA SER A 617 -38.21 -8.65 22.02
C SER A 617 -38.79 -7.32 22.48
N LEU A 618 -40.07 -7.07 22.19
CA LEU A 618 -40.81 -5.89 22.64
C LEU A 618 -41.20 -5.96 24.12
N ALA A 619 -41.68 -7.12 24.58
CA ALA A 619 -42.16 -7.31 25.95
C ALA A 619 -41.02 -7.50 26.94
N ASP A 620 -40.08 -8.40 26.62
CA ASP A 620 -39.11 -8.93 27.60
C ASP A 620 -37.66 -8.59 27.23
N ASN A 621 -37.44 -7.86 26.13
CA ASN A 621 -36.11 -7.57 25.57
C ASN A 621 -35.30 -8.84 25.27
N ILE A 622 -35.98 -9.93 24.90
CA ILE A 622 -35.38 -11.22 24.53
C ILE A 622 -35.07 -11.23 23.03
N PHE A 623 -33.84 -11.59 22.67
CA PHE A 623 -33.37 -11.70 21.29
C PHE A 623 -32.75 -13.08 21.04
N SER A 624 -33.09 -13.70 19.93
CA SER A 624 -32.66 -15.05 19.51
C SER A 624 -32.67 -15.17 17.98
N CYS A 625 -32.22 -16.30 17.43
CA CYS A 625 -32.38 -16.57 16.00
C CYS A 625 -33.86 -16.53 15.56
N ALA A 626 -34.79 -16.90 16.44
CA ALA A 626 -36.23 -16.84 16.16
C ALA A 626 -36.78 -15.40 16.15
N SER A 627 -36.20 -14.47 16.92
CA SER A 627 -36.56 -13.06 16.80
C SER A 627 -36.02 -12.44 15.52
N ASP A 628 -34.84 -12.86 15.05
CA ASP A 628 -34.31 -12.45 13.75
C ASP A 628 -35.15 -13.02 12.58
N ALA A 629 -35.72 -14.22 12.72
CA ALA A 629 -36.66 -14.77 11.74
C ALA A 629 -37.93 -13.92 11.62
N TRP A 630 -38.42 -13.34 12.72
CA TRP A 630 -39.50 -12.36 12.69
C TRP A 630 -39.11 -11.10 11.90
N SER A 631 -37.95 -10.52 12.21
CA SER A 631 -37.42 -9.35 11.49
C SER A 631 -37.20 -9.65 10.01
N PHE A 632 -36.80 -10.87 9.65
CA PHE A 632 -36.73 -11.32 8.26
C PHE A 632 -38.10 -11.33 7.58
N GLY A 633 -39.17 -11.75 8.26
CA GLY A 633 -40.54 -11.60 7.75
C GLY A 633 -40.91 -10.14 7.45
N VAL A 634 -40.52 -9.20 8.32
CA VAL A 634 -40.71 -7.75 8.07
C VAL A 634 -39.87 -7.28 6.88
N LEU A 635 -38.63 -7.76 6.76
CA LEU A 635 -37.77 -7.47 5.61
C LEU A 635 -38.39 -7.97 4.29
N LEU A 636 -38.99 -9.15 4.26
CA LEU A 636 -39.70 -9.65 3.07
C LEU A 636 -40.85 -8.73 2.69
N TYR A 637 -41.60 -8.22 3.66
CA TYR A 637 -42.62 -7.21 3.40
C TYR A 637 -42.01 -5.92 2.81
N GLU A 638 -40.85 -5.48 3.30
CA GLU A 638 -40.12 -4.34 2.70
C GLU A 638 -39.68 -4.60 1.26
N LEU A 639 -39.24 -5.82 0.92
CA LEU A 639 -38.88 -6.18 -0.45
C LEU A 639 -40.08 -6.05 -1.39
N PHE A 640 -41.22 -6.64 -1.02
CA PHE A 640 -42.42 -6.69 -1.87
C PHE A 640 -43.26 -5.40 -1.84
N THR A 641 -42.96 -4.47 -0.95
CA THR A 641 -43.46 -3.08 -1.00
C THR A 641 -42.46 -2.12 -1.66
N TYR A 642 -41.32 -2.63 -2.16
CA TYR A 642 -40.21 -1.85 -2.70
C TYR A 642 -39.73 -0.77 -1.72
N SER A 643 -39.83 -1.06 -0.43
CA SER A 643 -39.54 -0.14 0.67
C SER A 643 -40.26 1.20 0.56
N SER A 644 -41.46 1.23 -0.03
CA SER A 644 -42.24 2.44 -0.20
C SER A 644 -42.55 3.10 1.16
N LYS A 645 -42.29 4.41 1.27
CA LYS A 645 -42.48 5.16 2.53
C LYS A 645 -43.93 5.10 3.03
N SER A 646 -44.90 5.23 2.13
CA SER A 646 -46.35 5.21 2.46
C SER A 646 -46.87 3.83 2.87
N LYS A 647 -46.09 2.78 2.63
CA LYS A 647 -46.41 1.40 3.00
C LYS A 647 -45.34 0.80 3.92
N SER A 648 -44.52 1.65 4.56
CA SER A 648 -43.46 1.18 5.45
C SER A 648 -44.04 0.48 6.69
N PRO A 649 -43.31 -0.46 7.33
CA PRO A 649 -43.79 -1.13 8.53
C PRO A 649 -44.28 -0.15 9.61
N SER A 650 -43.53 0.92 9.85
CA SER A 650 -43.91 1.97 10.81
C SER A 650 -45.22 2.66 10.44
N GLU A 651 -45.38 3.08 9.19
CA GLU A 651 -46.58 3.79 8.74
C GLU A 651 -47.83 2.90 8.86
N GLU A 652 -47.68 1.63 8.48
CA GLU A 652 -48.78 0.69 8.48
C GLU A 652 -49.21 0.29 9.90
N PHE A 653 -48.26 0.08 10.82
CA PHE A 653 -48.61 -0.14 12.23
C PHE A 653 -49.20 1.11 12.89
N LEU A 654 -48.69 2.32 12.60
CA LEU A 654 -49.27 3.58 13.08
C LEU A 654 -50.70 3.78 12.56
N ARG A 655 -50.96 3.42 11.30
CA ARG A 655 -52.30 3.43 10.71
C ARG A 655 -53.24 2.46 11.42
N MET A 656 -52.78 1.27 11.78
CA MET A 656 -53.57 0.30 12.56
C MET A 656 -53.88 0.80 13.98
N MET A 657 -52.96 1.55 14.60
CA MET A 657 -53.18 2.16 15.92
C MET A 657 -54.13 3.36 15.87
N GLY A 658 -54.47 3.88 14.69
CA GLY A 658 -55.40 5.00 14.51
C GLY A 658 -54.88 6.37 14.97
N THR A 659 -53.62 6.46 15.43
CA THR A 659 -53.00 7.71 15.88
C THR A 659 -51.56 7.82 15.34
N ALA A 660 -51.14 9.01 14.93
CA ALA A 660 -49.83 9.21 14.31
C ALA A 660 -48.65 9.13 15.30
N ARG A 661 -48.90 9.32 16.61
CA ARG A 661 -47.90 9.24 17.70
C ARG A 661 -48.55 8.76 19.00
N PRO A 662 -48.92 7.48 19.11
CA PRO A 662 -49.55 6.98 20.32
C PRO A 662 -48.57 7.08 21.51
N PRO A 663 -49.03 7.53 22.70
CA PRO A 663 -48.27 7.32 23.91
C PRO A 663 -48.08 5.81 24.11
N GLN A 664 -46.89 5.39 24.57
CA GLN A 664 -46.59 3.96 24.82
C GLN A 664 -46.73 3.05 23.57
N ILE A 665 -46.13 3.46 22.44
CA ILE A 665 -46.18 2.73 21.17
C ILE A 665 -45.92 1.21 21.27
N ILE A 666 -45.05 0.78 22.19
CA ILE A 666 -44.72 -0.63 22.41
C ILE A 666 -45.94 -1.42 22.96
N CYS A 667 -46.69 -0.83 23.89
CA CYS A 667 -47.89 -1.47 24.46
C CYS A 667 -48.94 -1.72 23.37
N HIS A 668 -49.25 -0.69 22.57
CA HIS A 668 -50.21 -0.83 21.47
C HIS A 668 -49.73 -1.78 20.38
N LEU A 669 -48.43 -1.79 20.06
CA LEU A 669 -47.88 -2.76 19.11
C LEU A 669 -48.05 -4.20 19.64
N LEU A 670 -47.78 -4.44 20.93
CA LEU A 670 -48.00 -5.74 21.57
C LEU A 670 -49.47 -6.17 21.55
N GLU A 671 -50.41 -5.26 21.82
CA GLU A 671 -51.86 -5.50 21.73
C GLU A 671 -52.26 -5.94 20.33
N LEU A 672 -51.88 -5.17 19.30
CA LEU A 672 -52.15 -5.52 17.90
C LEU A 672 -51.59 -6.90 17.55
N LEU A 673 -50.35 -7.19 17.95
CA LEU A 673 -49.70 -8.46 17.64
C LEU A 673 -50.36 -9.65 18.37
N LYS A 674 -50.85 -9.45 19.61
CA LYS A 674 -51.64 -10.44 20.38
C LYS A 674 -52.98 -10.73 19.71
N ASP A 675 -53.63 -9.71 19.16
CA ASP A 675 -54.88 -9.84 18.38
C ASP A 675 -54.65 -10.40 16.96
N ASN A 676 -53.46 -10.95 16.71
CA ASN A 676 -53.03 -11.50 15.43
C ASN A 676 -53.10 -10.50 14.26
N ARG A 677 -53.06 -9.20 14.54
CA ARG A 677 -52.92 -8.16 13.51
C ARG A 677 -51.48 -8.18 12.99
N ARG A 678 -51.33 -8.17 11.67
CA ARG A 678 -50.03 -8.20 10.97
C ARG A 678 -50.02 -7.18 9.84
N LEU A 679 -48.84 -6.92 9.29
CA LEU A 679 -48.70 -6.13 8.06
C LEU A 679 -49.51 -6.79 6.94
N PRO A 680 -50.21 -6.01 6.09
CA PRO A 680 -51.07 -6.54 5.05
C PRO A 680 -50.26 -7.20 3.93
N ALA A 681 -50.91 -8.02 3.11
CA ALA A 681 -50.28 -8.57 1.91
C ALA A 681 -49.91 -7.42 0.94
N PRO A 682 -48.63 -7.29 0.53
CA PRO A 682 -48.25 -6.27 -0.45
C PRO A 682 -48.97 -6.49 -1.79
N ALA A 683 -49.33 -5.40 -2.46
CA ALA A 683 -50.02 -5.48 -3.75
C ALA A 683 -49.15 -6.19 -4.79
N GLY A 684 -49.70 -7.22 -5.44
CA GLY A 684 -48.97 -8.05 -6.42
C GLY A 684 -48.07 -9.13 -5.80
N CYS A 685 -47.96 -9.22 -4.47
CA CYS A 685 -47.18 -10.26 -3.81
C CYS A 685 -47.81 -11.65 -4.03
N PRO A 686 -47.04 -12.68 -4.45
CA PRO A 686 -47.54 -14.06 -4.51
C PRO A 686 -48.04 -14.54 -3.14
N SER A 687 -49.14 -15.30 -3.12
CA SER A 687 -49.76 -15.75 -1.88
C SER A 687 -48.83 -16.66 -1.06
N GLU A 688 -47.97 -17.44 -1.72
CA GLU A 688 -46.99 -18.32 -1.10
C GLU A 688 -45.88 -17.52 -0.39
N VAL A 689 -45.48 -16.38 -0.95
CA VAL A 689 -44.51 -15.48 -0.31
C VAL A 689 -45.13 -14.85 0.92
N TYR A 690 -46.38 -14.38 0.83
CA TYR A 690 -47.09 -13.84 2.00
C TYR A 690 -47.33 -14.90 3.08
N ALA A 691 -47.62 -16.15 2.69
CA ALA A 691 -47.70 -17.27 3.63
C ALA A 691 -46.37 -17.50 4.36
N LEU A 692 -45.24 -17.34 3.67
CA LEU A 692 -43.91 -17.39 4.27
C LEU A 692 -43.70 -16.23 5.26
N MET A 693 -44.10 -14.99 4.91
CA MET A 693 -44.08 -13.85 5.86
C MET A 693 -44.90 -14.17 7.12
N MET A 694 -46.11 -14.68 6.95
CA MET A 694 -46.99 -15.07 8.06
C MET A 694 -46.38 -16.16 8.95
N SER A 695 -45.66 -17.12 8.37
CA SER A 695 -44.94 -18.15 9.14
C SER A 695 -43.80 -17.57 9.99
N CYS A 696 -43.08 -16.57 9.48
CA CYS A 696 -42.09 -15.81 10.25
C CYS A 696 -42.72 -15.00 11.39
N TRP A 697 -43.97 -14.55 11.21
CA TRP A 697 -44.72 -13.78 12.20
C TRP A 697 -45.61 -14.62 13.12
N ALA A 698 -45.30 -15.91 13.29
CA ALA A 698 -45.90 -16.72 14.34
C ALA A 698 -45.60 -16.09 15.71
N PHE A 699 -46.62 -15.98 16.56
CA PHE A 699 -46.50 -15.28 17.84
C PHE A 699 -45.46 -15.95 18.74
N THR A 700 -45.55 -17.28 18.88
CA THR A 700 -44.59 -18.09 19.64
C THR A 700 -43.27 -18.25 18.88
N PRO A 701 -42.10 -17.99 19.50
CA PRO A 701 -40.80 -18.08 18.84
C PRO A 701 -40.51 -19.46 18.22
N GLY A 702 -40.81 -20.54 18.95
CA GLY A 702 -40.56 -21.91 18.49
C GLY A 702 -41.45 -22.39 17.34
N ALA A 703 -42.49 -21.64 16.98
CA ALA A 703 -43.35 -21.94 15.82
C ALA A 703 -42.85 -21.27 14.53
N ARG A 704 -41.83 -20.41 14.62
CA ARG A 704 -41.24 -19.73 13.47
C ARG A 704 -40.23 -20.67 12.79
N PRO A 705 -40.18 -20.69 11.45
CA PRO A 705 -39.20 -21.51 10.75
C PRO A 705 -37.78 -20.99 10.99
N THR A 706 -36.83 -21.91 11.05
CA THR A 706 -35.40 -21.56 11.07
C THR A 706 -34.94 -21.06 9.69
N PHE A 707 -33.81 -20.34 9.63
CA PHE A 707 -33.25 -19.90 8.34
C PHE A 707 -32.88 -21.08 7.42
N GLY A 708 -32.45 -22.22 7.99
CA GLY A 708 -32.21 -23.45 7.22
C GLY A 708 -33.49 -24.05 6.60
N GLU A 709 -34.66 -23.86 7.23
CA GLU A 709 -35.95 -24.29 6.68
C GLU A 709 -36.53 -23.27 5.69
N LEU A 710 -36.22 -21.98 5.86
CA LEU A 710 -36.66 -20.90 4.98
C LEU A 710 -35.93 -20.92 3.64
N SER A 711 -34.62 -21.15 3.65
CA SER A 711 -33.77 -21.11 2.45
C SER A 711 -34.29 -21.97 1.28
N PRO A 712 -34.56 -23.28 1.45
CA PRO A 712 -35.06 -24.12 0.35
C PRO A 712 -36.47 -23.72 -0.10
N LYS A 713 -37.32 -23.16 0.79
CA LYS A 713 -38.66 -22.68 0.42
C LYS A 713 -38.58 -21.46 -0.50
N ILE A 714 -37.71 -20.50 -0.16
CA ILE A 714 -37.51 -19.29 -0.98
C ILE A 714 -36.88 -19.66 -2.33
N GLU A 715 -35.92 -20.59 -2.34
CA GLU A 715 -35.32 -21.11 -3.56
C GLU A 715 -36.37 -21.76 -4.49
N ALA A 716 -37.24 -22.61 -3.94
CA ALA A 716 -38.32 -23.23 -4.71
C ALA A 716 -39.29 -22.20 -5.32
N LEU A 717 -39.60 -21.12 -4.58
CA LEU A 717 -40.43 -20.02 -5.07
C LEU A 717 -39.72 -19.21 -6.16
N ARG A 718 -38.42 -18.94 -6.01
CA ARG A 718 -37.59 -18.23 -6.99
C ARG A 718 -37.52 -18.98 -8.32
N ASP A 719 -37.35 -20.30 -8.26
CA ASP A 719 -37.13 -21.16 -9.43
C ASP A 719 -38.46 -21.63 -10.06
N GLY A 720 -39.61 -21.20 -9.53
CA GLY A 720 -40.92 -21.58 -10.04
C GLY A 720 -41.26 -23.07 -9.84
N ARG A 721 -40.55 -23.77 -8.94
CA ARG A 721 -40.72 -25.22 -8.69
C ARG A 721 -41.81 -25.52 -7.66
N SER A 722 -42.71 -24.59 -7.38
CA SER A 722 -43.85 -24.84 -6.50
C SER A 722 -44.77 -25.86 -7.18
N LYS A 723 -44.78 -27.07 -6.63
CA LYS A 723 -45.45 -28.29 -7.10
C LYS A 723 -46.71 -28.04 -7.95
N THR A 724 -46.58 -28.22 -9.27
CA THR A 724 -47.62 -28.91 -10.06
C THR A 724 -47.53 -30.39 -9.69
N ARG A 725 -48.18 -30.78 -8.59
CA ARG A 725 -48.58 -32.17 -8.35
C ARG A 725 -49.99 -32.12 -7.78
N ALA A 726 -50.94 -32.14 -8.72
CA ALA A 726 -52.28 -32.64 -8.49
C ALA A 726 -52.23 -34.14 -8.14
#